data_AF-A0A971FJR2-F1
#
_entry.id   AF-A0A971FJR2-F1
#
_cell.length_a   1.000
_cell.length_b   1.000
_cell.length_c   1.000
_cell.angle_alpha   90.00
_cell.angle_beta   90.00
_cell.angle_gamma   90.00
#
_symmetry.space_group_name_H-M   'P 1'
#
loop_
_entity.id
_entity.type
_entity.pdbx_description
1 polymer ?
#
loop_
_entity_poly.entity_id
_entity_poly.type
_entity_poly.pdbx_seq_one_letter_code
_entity_poly.pdbx_strand_id
1 'polypeptide(L)'
;MTRWRELPCLQPMAIFLIALSLSIGWGIRGNFGHESGAMLAGVLASVAACLMSAREDWRRKVAFFAFFGGLGWGFGGSISYMYPISFAGSEQWQTCIYGFYATFLVGLLWAGLGGMGASLAAVMDRQRLQSFMVPVLFVLTVMGISNLLIQPWLENAVTVPETVYLGGSFFRYFDDWSLRGLRWLPSFGVALAVCLLLWRRIRAQGVRALFILAGAVAVTLLLCAGLQVWLANTRTVLEAGTLADMRMDSTWNRHQSPLYWYDADWFPALAALIGVCLFDLWDRRFAGWSRLVLLGGAGAAVGAVIYRLFSVLGVNMFFARLLVVIVGDPYAVNPETGTGFHVFSFLSNWPNFAHYYPQHLGWLLGLGVGAGVYFYFWGKWRRDSRLLLYLACGWLLAFLIMPVLGSIPLQFMGGFRLTPPRSDDWAGILGVFIAAMAYCLRYNLGGVALGGTITGILGGFSFAVVPFLRALLRLPGHPGLTPGGTPASWVYYQSANWHSIMEQMHGFGHGIALAIALGVLAVRLKPQEDKGERRRWTEFAAIVFVLFFITLMNVFKNVEAWKGMVPESMKMPLVGMLEFSAATWFLLTWCALAVPVIVLMALHLRRPLPIVPDSWTARGQALYLAFLWIIVVANFERALVGFHESRLVTEWVIILNASLASFLIVALPQKPLLSAIMEPESWTPLLKPWWKKVLPAALCALLLMALMTRLVYGNVPLESSQVNHKRWGAQAQWRIKPILKHGQHR
;
A
#
# COMPACT_ATOMS: atom_id res chain seq x y z
N MET A 1 -33.72 1.74 -25.86
CA MET A 1 -32.58 2.30 -25.11
C MET A 1 -33.02 2.45 -23.66
N THR A 2 -32.62 1.55 -22.77
CA THR A 2 -32.81 1.74 -21.32
C THR A 2 -32.12 3.03 -20.92
N ARG A 3 -32.84 3.96 -20.28
CA ARG A 3 -32.23 5.21 -19.81
C ARG A 3 -31.21 4.81 -18.74
N TRP A 4 -30.03 5.42 -18.71
CA TRP A 4 -29.00 5.11 -17.70
C TRP A 4 -29.51 5.23 -16.24
N ARG A 5 -30.57 6.03 -16.03
CA ARG A 5 -31.29 6.19 -14.76
C ARG A 5 -32.11 4.96 -14.33
N GLU A 6 -32.39 4.04 -15.24
CA GLU A 6 -33.11 2.79 -14.99
C GLU A 6 -32.15 1.65 -14.56
N LEU A 7 -30.83 1.93 -14.52
CA LEU A 7 -29.83 0.94 -14.13
C LEU A 7 -29.77 0.80 -12.60
N PRO A 8 -29.82 -0.42 -12.04
CA PRO A 8 -29.96 -0.66 -10.59
C PRO A 8 -28.94 0.07 -9.71
N CYS A 9 -27.63 -0.08 -9.96
CA CYS A 9 -26.59 0.62 -9.21
C CYS A 9 -26.56 2.15 -9.44
N LEU A 10 -27.18 2.64 -10.52
CA LEU A 10 -27.20 4.06 -10.86
C LEU A 10 -28.51 4.75 -10.45
N GLN A 11 -29.42 4.02 -9.80
CA GLN A 11 -30.56 4.64 -9.15
C GLN A 11 -30.05 5.55 -8.03
N PRO A 12 -30.64 6.75 -7.82
CA PRO A 12 -30.13 7.71 -6.84
C PRO A 12 -29.92 7.14 -5.44
N MET A 13 -30.84 6.30 -4.97
CA MET A 13 -30.75 5.66 -3.64
C MET A 13 -29.69 4.56 -3.56
N ALA A 14 -29.45 3.84 -4.66
CA ALA A 14 -28.35 2.87 -4.74
C ALA A 14 -26.99 3.59 -4.70
N ILE A 15 -26.82 4.65 -5.51
CA ILE A 15 -25.60 5.48 -5.49
C ILE A 15 -25.38 6.04 -4.08
N PHE A 16 -26.43 6.61 -3.48
CA PHE A 16 -26.36 7.18 -2.14
C PHE A 16 -25.95 6.13 -1.10
N LEU A 17 -26.55 4.94 -1.10
CA LEU A 17 -26.19 3.88 -0.15
C LEU A 17 -24.74 3.41 -0.34
N ILE A 18 -24.27 3.24 -1.58
CA ILE A 18 -22.88 2.83 -1.85
C ILE A 18 -21.90 3.93 -1.39
N ALA A 19 -22.23 5.19 -1.67
CA ALA A 19 -21.48 6.35 -1.20
C ALA A 19 -21.44 6.46 0.33
N LEU A 20 -22.60 6.28 0.99
CA LEU A 20 -22.73 6.28 2.44
C LEU A 20 -21.93 5.14 3.09
N SER A 21 -21.99 3.95 2.50
CA SER A 21 -21.24 2.76 2.95
C SER A 21 -19.74 3.01 2.96
N LEU A 22 -19.23 3.63 1.88
CA LEU A 22 -17.81 3.96 1.78
C LEU A 22 -17.45 5.13 2.71
N SER A 23 -18.30 6.16 2.81
CA SER A 23 -18.16 7.28 3.75
C SER A 23 -17.99 6.81 5.20
N ILE A 24 -18.85 5.89 5.67
CA ILE A 24 -18.77 5.32 7.02
C ILE A 24 -17.42 4.64 7.24
N GLY A 25 -17.05 3.71 6.34
CA GLY A 25 -15.79 3.00 6.47
C GLY A 25 -14.57 3.92 6.37
N TRP A 26 -14.62 4.97 5.56
CA TRP A 26 -13.54 5.94 5.41
C TRP A 26 -13.40 6.86 6.62
N GLY A 27 -14.52 7.31 7.20
CA GLY A 27 -14.52 8.09 8.44
C GLY A 27 -13.98 7.28 9.62
N ILE A 28 -14.37 6.00 9.74
CA ILE A 28 -13.79 5.08 10.73
C ILE A 28 -12.29 4.88 10.48
N ARG A 29 -11.89 4.74 9.22
CA ARG A 29 -10.48 4.59 8.83
C ARG A 29 -9.61 5.73 9.34
N GLY A 30 -10.11 6.96 9.50
CA GLY A 30 -9.37 8.05 10.13
C GLY A 30 -8.91 7.79 11.55
N ASN A 31 -9.72 7.07 12.31
CA ASN A 31 -9.41 6.73 13.69
C ASN A 31 -8.44 5.55 13.80
N PHE A 32 -8.46 4.62 12.84
CA PHE A 32 -7.63 3.40 12.86
C PHE A 32 -6.36 3.48 12.01
N GLY A 33 -6.33 4.33 10.97
CA GLY A 33 -5.23 4.53 10.02
C GLY A 33 -4.87 3.32 9.14
N HIS A 34 -3.98 3.55 8.16
CA HIS A 34 -3.28 2.52 7.36
C HIS A 34 -4.14 1.68 6.39
N GLU A 35 -3.57 0.59 5.87
CA GLU A 35 -4.13 -0.34 4.87
C GLU A 35 -5.36 -1.06 5.42
N SER A 36 -5.26 -1.62 6.64
CA SER A 36 -6.34 -2.37 7.27
C SER A 36 -7.60 -1.52 7.47
N GLY A 37 -7.45 -0.23 7.78
CA GLY A 37 -8.56 0.70 7.93
C GLY A 37 -9.25 0.94 6.59
N ALA A 38 -8.48 1.09 5.52
CA ALA A 38 -9.03 1.29 4.17
C ALA A 38 -9.81 0.08 3.67
N MET A 39 -9.43 -1.14 4.10
CA MET A 39 -10.19 -2.35 3.81
C MET A 39 -11.62 -2.29 4.34
N LEU A 40 -11.89 -1.59 5.46
CA LEU A 40 -13.23 -1.46 6.04
C LEU A 40 -14.21 -0.80 5.07
N ALA A 41 -13.79 0.33 4.48
CA ALA A 41 -14.56 1.04 3.47
C ALA A 41 -14.78 0.18 2.21
N GLY A 42 -13.74 -0.53 1.78
CA GLY A 42 -13.81 -1.40 0.61
C GLY A 42 -14.78 -2.56 0.77
N VAL A 43 -14.82 -3.20 1.95
CA VAL A 43 -15.78 -4.27 2.27
C VAL A 43 -17.21 -3.74 2.19
N LEU A 44 -17.54 -2.67 2.94
CA LEU A 44 -18.89 -2.14 3.01
C LEU A 44 -19.40 -1.71 1.64
N ALA A 45 -18.63 -0.88 0.93
CA ALA A 45 -19.05 -0.32 -0.34
C ALA A 45 -19.20 -1.39 -1.44
N SER A 46 -18.33 -2.40 -1.45
CA SER A 46 -18.39 -3.48 -2.45
C SER A 46 -19.55 -4.44 -2.20
N VAL A 47 -19.89 -4.72 -0.93
CA VAL A 47 -21.09 -5.49 -0.59
C VAL A 47 -22.35 -4.70 -0.93
N ALA A 48 -22.42 -3.41 -0.58
CA ALA A 48 -23.54 -2.54 -0.94
C ALA A 48 -23.74 -2.49 -2.46
N ALA A 49 -22.68 -2.27 -3.23
CA ALA A 49 -22.76 -2.22 -4.69
C ALA A 49 -23.16 -3.57 -5.31
N CYS A 50 -22.68 -4.68 -4.75
CA CYS A 50 -23.10 -6.01 -5.15
C CYS A 50 -24.61 -6.22 -4.93
N LEU A 51 -25.14 -5.84 -3.76
CA LEU A 51 -26.56 -6.00 -3.44
C LEU A 51 -27.48 -5.09 -4.27
N MET A 52 -27.02 -3.86 -4.55
CA MET A 52 -27.73 -2.87 -5.36
C MET A 52 -27.66 -3.13 -6.88
N SER A 53 -26.88 -4.10 -7.33
CA SER A 53 -26.69 -4.39 -8.76
C SER A 53 -27.91 -4.99 -9.47
N ALA A 54 -28.91 -5.47 -8.72
CA ALA A 54 -29.98 -6.34 -9.20
C ALA A 54 -29.49 -7.55 -10.02
N ARG A 55 -28.24 -7.99 -9.80
CA ARG A 55 -27.62 -9.14 -10.46
C ARG A 55 -27.48 -10.30 -9.49
N GLU A 56 -28.30 -11.33 -9.72
CA GLU A 56 -28.27 -12.52 -8.88
C GLU A 56 -26.94 -13.28 -8.98
N ASP A 57 -26.32 -13.30 -10.16
CA ASP A 57 -24.99 -13.90 -10.36
C ASP A 57 -23.88 -13.16 -9.58
N TRP A 58 -24.05 -11.87 -9.30
CA TRP A 58 -23.15 -11.10 -8.44
C TRP A 58 -23.43 -11.34 -6.95
N ARG A 59 -24.70 -11.36 -6.54
CA ARG A 59 -25.12 -11.62 -5.14
C ARG A 59 -24.64 -12.98 -4.64
N ARG A 60 -24.64 -13.97 -5.52
CA ARG A 60 -24.04 -15.31 -5.32
C ARG A 60 -22.52 -15.29 -5.05
N LYS A 61 -21.85 -14.18 -5.35
CA LYS A 61 -20.41 -13.95 -5.15
C LYS A 61 -20.14 -12.87 -4.09
N VAL A 62 -21.13 -12.48 -3.27
CA VAL A 62 -21.02 -11.34 -2.32
C VAL A 62 -19.81 -11.45 -1.37
N ALA A 63 -19.46 -12.66 -0.92
CA ALA A 63 -18.27 -12.88 -0.10
C ALA A 63 -16.96 -12.48 -0.82
N PHE A 64 -16.88 -12.71 -2.13
CA PHE A 64 -15.73 -12.31 -2.94
C PHE A 64 -15.72 -10.80 -3.21
N PHE A 65 -16.89 -10.17 -3.37
CA PHE A 65 -16.99 -8.70 -3.43
C PHE A 65 -16.48 -8.06 -2.14
N ALA A 66 -16.86 -8.60 -0.98
CA ALA A 66 -16.36 -8.15 0.31
C ALA A 66 -14.83 -8.31 0.40
N PHE A 67 -14.32 -9.51 0.11
CA PHE A 67 -12.90 -9.84 0.26
C PHE A 67 -12.00 -9.06 -0.72
N PHE A 68 -12.26 -9.13 -2.02
CA PHE A 68 -11.43 -8.44 -3.02
C PHE A 68 -11.67 -6.93 -3.03
N GLY A 69 -12.88 -6.48 -2.70
CA GLY A 69 -13.17 -5.06 -2.47
C GLY A 69 -12.36 -4.50 -1.30
N GLY A 70 -12.36 -5.20 -0.16
CA GLY A 70 -11.51 -4.87 0.99
C GLY A 70 -10.04 -4.79 0.62
N LEU A 71 -9.48 -5.86 0.03
CA LEU A 71 -8.06 -5.88 -0.38
C LEU A 71 -7.71 -4.77 -1.37
N GLY A 72 -8.57 -4.51 -2.36
CA GLY A 72 -8.35 -3.47 -3.37
C GLY A 72 -8.18 -2.07 -2.75
N TRP A 73 -9.06 -1.72 -1.81
CA TRP A 73 -8.97 -0.45 -1.07
C TRP A 73 -7.84 -0.45 -0.05
N GLY A 74 -7.45 -1.62 0.47
CA GLY A 74 -6.29 -1.80 1.34
C GLY A 74 -4.97 -1.36 0.71
N PHE A 75 -4.75 -1.65 -0.59
CA PHE A 75 -3.50 -1.29 -1.28
C PHE A 75 -3.14 0.20 -1.20
N GLY A 76 -4.12 1.10 -1.28
CA GLY A 76 -3.84 2.53 -1.25
C GLY A 76 -3.63 3.10 0.17
N GLY A 77 -3.85 2.30 1.22
CA GLY A 77 -3.82 2.79 2.60
C GLY A 77 -2.43 3.14 3.15
N SER A 78 -1.36 2.72 2.48
CA SER A 78 0.04 3.07 2.82
C SER A 78 0.47 4.43 2.25
N ILE A 79 -0.27 4.98 1.28
CA ILE A 79 0.10 6.25 0.65
C ILE A 79 -0.12 7.42 1.61
N SER A 80 0.93 8.22 1.83
CA SER A 80 0.83 9.49 2.56
C SER A 80 0.09 10.55 1.74
N TYR A 81 -1.02 11.07 2.28
CA TYR A 81 -1.91 12.00 1.54
C TYR A 81 -2.18 13.34 2.27
N MET A 82 -1.89 13.43 3.57
CA MET A 82 -2.06 14.68 4.34
C MET A 82 -1.18 15.82 3.81
N TYR A 83 0.05 15.53 3.40
CA TYR A 83 0.97 16.53 2.83
C TYR A 83 0.47 17.06 1.48
N PRO A 84 0.09 16.22 0.50
CA PRO A 84 -0.55 16.69 -0.74
C PRO A 84 -1.75 17.62 -0.51
N ILE A 85 -2.65 17.25 0.41
CA ILE A 85 -3.81 18.07 0.78
C ILE A 85 -3.35 19.40 1.38
N SER A 86 -2.36 19.34 2.26
CA SER A 86 -1.77 20.51 2.91
C SER A 86 -1.09 21.45 1.91
N PHE A 87 -0.38 20.92 0.91
CA PHE A 87 0.21 21.69 -0.18
C PHE A 87 -0.85 22.42 -0.99
N ALA A 88 -2.04 21.84 -1.17
CA ALA A 88 -3.13 22.51 -1.89
C ALA A 88 -3.61 23.79 -1.19
N GLY A 89 -3.43 23.88 0.14
CA GLY A 89 -3.70 25.06 0.97
C GLY A 89 -2.55 26.07 1.09
N SER A 90 -1.45 25.85 0.37
CA SER A 90 -0.26 26.71 0.41
C SER A 90 -0.51 28.09 -0.20
N GLU A 91 0.11 29.11 0.38
CA GLU A 91 0.16 30.46 -0.16
C GLU A 91 1.04 30.58 -1.42
N GLN A 92 1.98 29.65 -1.60
CA GLN A 92 2.80 29.59 -2.81
C GLN A 92 2.06 28.95 -3.99
N TRP A 93 1.93 29.67 -5.12
CA TRP A 93 1.24 29.22 -6.34
C TRP A 93 1.71 27.84 -6.84
N GLN A 94 3.02 27.64 -6.98
CA GLN A 94 3.60 26.40 -7.47
C GLN A 94 3.31 25.21 -6.53
N THR A 95 3.27 25.47 -5.23
CA THR A 95 2.98 24.43 -4.23
C THR A 95 1.48 24.12 -4.19
N CYS A 96 0.61 25.13 -4.31
CA CYS A 96 -0.85 24.95 -4.38
C CYS A 96 -1.25 24.08 -5.58
N ILE A 97 -0.76 24.41 -6.79
CA ILE A 97 -0.97 23.58 -7.98
C ILE A 97 -0.48 22.16 -7.73
N TYR A 98 0.77 22.01 -7.26
CA TYR A 98 1.32 20.69 -6.98
C TYR A 98 0.46 19.89 -6.00
N GLY A 99 -0.05 20.53 -4.95
CA GLY A 99 -0.91 19.91 -3.95
C GLY A 99 -2.21 19.35 -4.54
N PHE A 100 -2.90 20.09 -5.41
CA PHE A 100 -4.10 19.59 -6.08
C PHE A 100 -3.81 18.40 -6.99
N TYR A 101 -2.74 18.46 -7.78
CA TYR A 101 -2.35 17.37 -8.68
C TYR A 101 -1.86 16.13 -7.92
N ALA A 102 -1.09 16.32 -6.84
CA ALA A 102 -0.63 15.24 -5.98
C ALA A 102 -1.81 14.59 -5.24
N THR A 103 -2.75 15.38 -4.72
CA THR A 103 -3.97 14.89 -4.08
C THR A 103 -4.81 14.08 -5.06
N PHE A 104 -4.99 14.59 -6.28
CA PHE A 104 -5.68 13.86 -7.35
C PHE A 104 -4.98 12.52 -7.67
N LEU A 105 -3.66 12.52 -7.82
CA LEU A 105 -2.89 11.31 -8.12
C LEU A 105 -3.07 10.26 -7.01
N VAL A 106 -2.95 10.66 -5.74
CA VAL A 106 -3.13 9.75 -4.61
C VAL A 106 -4.54 9.17 -4.58
N GLY A 107 -5.57 10.02 -4.72
CA GLY A 107 -6.95 9.56 -4.77
C GLY A 107 -7.23 8.66 -5.99
N LEU A 108 -6.56 8.89 -7.12
CA LEU A 108 -6.69 8.06 -8.32
C LEU A 108 -6.12 6.68 -8.10
N LEU A 109 -4.91 6.58 -7.55
CA LEU A 109 -4.26 5.31 -7.29
C LEU A 109 -5.07 4.48 -6.29
N TRP A 110 -5.55 5.14 -5.24
CA TRP A 110 -6.30 4.49 -4.19
C TRP A 110 -7.67 4.00 -4.67
N ALA A 111 -8.47 4.89 -5.24
CA ALA A 111 -9.79 4.52 -5.74
C ALA A 111 -9.71 3.58 -6.95
N GLY A 112 -8.68 3.74 -7.78
CA GLY A 112 -8.44 2.86 -8.93
C GLY A 112 -8.21 1.42 -8.50
N LEU A 113 -7.32 1.17 -7.54
CA LEU A 113 -7.10 -0.18 -7.01
C LEU A 113 -8.32 -0.71 -6.23
N GLY A 114 -9.02 0.16 -5.49
CA GLY A 114 -10.29 -0.15 -4.85
C GLY A 114 -11.34 -0.66 -5.84
N GLY A 115 -11.53 0.05 -6.95
CA GLY A 115 -12.46 -0.34 -8.01
C GLY A 115 -12.00 -1.57 -8.78
N MET A 116 -10.70 -1.78 -8.99
CA MET A 116 -10.19 -3.03 -9.57
C MET A 116 -10.50 -4.22 -8.67
N GLY A 117 -10.25 -4.10 -7.37
CA GLY A 117 -10.57 -5.12 -6.37
C GLY A 117 -12.05 -5.52 -6.39
N ALA A 118 -12.95 -4.55 -6.31
CA ALA A 118 -14.39 -4.81 -6.39
C ALA A 118 -14.80 -5.40 -7.76
N SER A 119 -14.21 -4.94 -8.86
CA SER A 119 -14.54 -5.40 -10.21
C SER A 119 -14.01 -6.80 -10.51
N LEU A 120 -12.98 -7.29 -9.82
CA LEU A 120 -12.50 -8.68 -9.96
C LEU A 120 -13.63 -9.67 -9.69
N ALA A 121 -14.39 -9.47 -8.61
CA ALA A 121 -15.51 -10.33 -8.26
C ALA A 121 -16.66 -10.27 -9.27
N ALA A 122 -16.86 -9.11 -9.92
CA ALA A 122 -17.84 -8.93 -10.98
C ALA A 122 -17.44 -9.65 -12.27
N VAL A 123 -16.17 -9.52 -12.68
CA VAL A 123 -15.67 -9.94 -14.01
C VAL A 123 -15.22 -11.39 -14.03
N MET A 124 -14.58 -11.90 -12.98
CA MET A 124 -14.17 -13.30 -12.92
C MET A 124 -15.36 -14.20 -12.62
N ASP A 125 -15.44 -15.33 -13.34
CA ASP A 125 -16.37 -16.39 -13.00
C ASP A 125 -16.01 -17.04 -11.65
N ARG A 126 -16.97 -17.77 -11.10
CA ARG A 126 -16.81 -18.41 -9.79
C ARG A 126 -15.64 -19.39 -9.77
N GLN A 127 -15.43 -20.20 -10.81
CA GLN A 127 -14.35 -21.18 -10.85
C GLN A 127 -12.97 -20.51 -10.81
N ARG A 128 -12.81 -19.42 -11.58
CA ARG A 128 -11.59 -18.61 -11.62
C ARG A 128 -11.35 -17.92 -10.28
N LEU A 129 -12.38 -17.30 -9.67
CA LEU A 129 -12.28 -16.69 -8.34
C LEU A 129 -11.86 -17.71 -7.26
N GLN A 130 -12.50 -18.88 -7.24
CA GLN A 130 -12.18 -19.94 -6.28
C GLN A 130 -10.75 -20.46 -6.47
N SER A 131 -10.29 -20.54 -7.71
CA SER A 131 -8.91 -20.94 -8.02
C SER A 131 -7.91 -19.88 -7.58
N PHE A 132 -8.20 -18.61 -7.87
CA PHE A 132 -7.34 -17.46 -7.52
C PHE A 132 -7.30 -17.17 -6.01
N MET A 133 -8.33 -17.55 -5.26
CA MET A 133 -8.36 -17.42 -3.80
C MET A 133 -7.18 -18.14 -3.13
N VAL A 134 -6.74 -19.28 -3.67
CA VAL A 134 -5.66 -20.09 -3.08
C VAL A 134 -4.32 -19.34 -3.07
N PRO A 135 -3.77 -18.86 -4.20
CA PRO A 135 -2.54 -18.06 -4.19
C PRO A 135 -2.68 -16.77 -3.38
N VAL A 136 -3.85 -16.11 -3.40
CA VAL A 136 -4.06 -14.88 -2.63
C VAL A 136 -3.91 -15.15 -1.13
N LEU A 137 -4.61 -16.16 -0.59
CA LEU A 137 -4.50 -16.53 0.82
C LEU A 137 -3.09 -16.99 1.19
N PHE A 138 -2.41 -17.73 0.30
CA PHE A 138 -1.03 -18.15 0.51
C PHE A 138 -0.09 -16.93 0.63
N VAL A 139 -0.18 -15.99 -0.31
CA VAL A 139 0.64 -14.78 -0.31
C VAL A 139 0.34 -13.90 0.91
N LEU A 140 -0.94 -13.70 1.25
CA LEU A 140 -1.32 -12.96 2.46
C LEU A 140 -0.80 -13.63 3.74
N THR A 141 -0.77 -14.96 3.79
CA THR A 141 -0.21 -15.69 4.93
C THR A 141 1.30 -15.47 5.03
N VAL A 142 2.03 -15.54 3.90
CA VAL A 142 3.47 -15.24 3.87
C VAL A 142 3.75 -13.80 4.28
N MET A 143 2.97 -12.84 3.78
CA MET A 143 3.07 -11.43 4.20
C MET A 143 2.78 -11.25 5.68
N GLY A 144 1.74 -11.92 6.22
CA GLY A 144 1.40 -11.89 7.64
C GLY A 144 2.51 -12.44 8.51
N ILE A 145 3.06 -13.62 8.18
CA ILE A 145 4.24 -14.20 8.86
C ILE A 145 5.44 -13.25 8.76
N SER A 146 5.64 -12.65 7.58
CA SER A 146 6.74 -11.71 7.36
C SER A 146 6.64 -10.51 8.27
N ASN A 147 5.47 -9.86 8.36
CA ASN A 147 5.30 -8.65 9.14
C ASN A 147 5.23 -8.90 10.65
N LEU A 148 4.66 -10.03 11.08
CA LEU A 148 4.46 -10.34 12.50
C LEU A 148 5.68 -11.00 13.14
N LEU A 149 6.46 -11.77 12.38
CA LEU A 149 7.54 -12.60 12.92
C LEU A 149 8.90 -12.27 12.29
N ILE A 150 8.99 -12.29 10.96
CA ILE A 150 10.30 -12.21 10.27
C ILE A 150 10.90 -10.81 10.37
N GLN A 151 10.13 -9.77 10.09
CA GLN A 151 10.61 -8.40 10.12
C GLN A 151 11.04 -7.99 11.54
N PRO A 152 10.22 -8.16 12.61
CA PRO A 152 10.67 -7.81 13.96
C PRO A 152 11.89 -8.63 14.41
N TRP A 153 11.97 -9.91 14.03
CA TRP A 153 13.14 -10.73 14.31
C TRP A 153 14.39 -10.20 13.59
N LEU A 154 14.29 -9.85 12.30
CA LEU A 154 15.40 -9.28 11.53
C LEU A 154 15.85 -7.93 12.09
N GLU A 155 14.92 -7.05 12.45
CA GLU A 155 15.25 -5.73 13.02
C GLU A 155 16.04 -5.86 14.31
N ASN A 156 15.72 -6.86 15.15
CA ASN A 156 16.47 -7.16 16.38
C ASN A 156 17.78 -7.90 16.13
N ALA A 157 17.84 -8.77 15.12
CA ALA A 157 19.03 -9.57 14.81
C ALA A 157 20.12 -8.76 14.10
N VAL A 158 19.74 -7.70 13.38
CA VAL A 158 20.67 -6.87 12.61
C VAL A 158 21.25 -5.77 13.48
N THR A 159 22.50 -5.94 13.92
CA THR A 159 23.22 -4.95 14.72
C THR A 159 23.67 -3.76 13.88
N VAL A 160 23.47 -2.51 14.33
CA VAL A 160 24.03 -1.35 13.64
C VAL A 160 25.49 -1.16 14.10
N PRO A 161 26.51 -1.14 13.21
CA PRO A 161 27.91 -1.03 13.62
C PRO A 161 28.24 0.30 14.30
N GLU A 162 28.97 0.30 15.43
CA GLU A 162 29.38 1.50 16.19
C GLU A 162 30.19 2.50 15.36
N THR A 163 30.97 2.03 14.38
CA THR A 163 31.75 2.89 13.47
C THR A 163 30.89 3.80 12.59
N VAL A 164 29.62 3.46 12.38
CA VAL A 164 28.64 4.30 11.69
C VAL A 164 28.17 5.45 12.59
N TYR A 165 28.23 5.29 13.92
CA TYR A 165 27.77 6.29 14.90
C TYR A 165 28.80 7.39 15.18
N LEU A 166 30.10 7.16 14.97
CA LEU A 166 31.18 8.11 15.32
C LEU A 166 31.68 8.99 14.15
N GLY A 167 30.84 9.24 13.14
CA GLY A 167 31.18 10.20 12.06
C GLY A 167 32.37 9.80 11.18
N GLY A 168 32.75 8.52 11.18
CA GLY A 168 33.78 7.98 10.30
C GLY A 168 33.37 8.08 8.84
N SER A 169 34.23 8.65 8.00
CA SER A 169 34.05 8.77 6.55
C SER A 169 33.49 7.50 5.91
N PHE A 170 32.52 7.66 4.99
CA PHE A 170 31.84 6.58 4.24
C PHE A 170 32.76 5.53 3.59
N PHE A 171 34.07 5.80 3.46
CA PHE A 171 35.08 4.90 2.92
C PHE A 171 36.44 5.15 3.61
N ARG A 172 36.91 4.26 4.51
CA ARG A 172 38.32 4.23 4.94
C ARG A 172 39.02 3.03 4.30
N TYR A 173 40.11 3.31 3.57
CA TYR A 173 41.04 2.36 2.94
C TYR A 173 42.00 1.78 3.99
N PHE A 174 42.43 0.53 3.80
CA PHE A 174 43.63 -0.04 4.44
C PHE A 174 44.63 -0.46 3.35
N ASP A 175 45.84 0.08 3.44
CA ASP A 175 47.02 -0.29 2.67
C ASP A 175 47.70 -1.48 3.35
N ASP A 176 47.52 -2.71 2.85
CA ASP A 176 48.54 -3.78 2.89
C ASP A 176 48.04 -5.07 2.22
N TRP A 177 48.74 -5.53 1.18
CA TRP A 177 48.51 -6.82 0.50
C TRP A 177 49.84 -7.53 0.21
N SER A 178 49.90 -8.84 0.49
CA SER A 178 50.96 -9.73 -0.02
C SER A 178 50.41 -10.90 -0.85
N LEU A 179 51.23 -11.32 -1.81
CA LEU A 179 50.95 -12.13 -3.02
C LEU A 179 50.69 -13.65 -2.79
N ARG A 180 49.63 -14.06 -2.06
CA ARG A 180 49.31 -15.50 -1.89
C ARG A 180 47.88 -15.94 -2.27
N GLY A 181 47.26 -15.29 -3.26
CA GLY A 181 45.87 -15.52 -3.64
C GLY A 181 45.63 -16.14 -5.03
N LEU A 182 46.48 -17.04 -5.53
CA LEU A 182 46.30 -17.73 -6.83
C LEU A 182 45.32 -18.92 -6.75
N ARG A 183 44.04 -18.67 -6.42
CA ARG A 183 42.96 -19.70 -6.38
C ARG A 183 41.80 -19.47 -7.36
N TRP A 184 41.98 -18.67 -8.41
CA TRP A 184 40.88 -18.23 -9.29
C TRP A 184 40.61 -19.11 -10.52
N LEU A 185 41.39 -20.18 -10.75
CA LEU A 185 41.17 -21.08 -11.90
C LEU A 185 39.87 -21.92 -11.84
N PRO A 186 39.33 -22.35 -10.68
CA PRO A 186 38.06 -23.10 -10.65
C PRO A 186 36.82 -22.24 -10.96
N SER A 187 36.89 -20.93 -10.68
CA SER A 187 35.77 -19.98 -10.79
C SER A 187 35.42 -19.65 -12.25
N PHE A 188 36.41 -19.73 -13.14
CA PHE A 188 36.23 -19.50 -14.58
C PHE A 188 35.48 -20.67 -15.25
N GLY A 189 35.69 -21.90 -14.76
CA GLY A 189 35.01 -23.10 -15.26
C GLY A 189 33.51 -23.12 -14.97
N VAL A 190 33.09 -22.62 -13.80
CA VAL A 190 31.67 -22.55 -13.41
C VAL A 190 30.92 -21.48 -14.21
N ALA A 191 31.53 -20.32 -14.43
CA ALA A 191 30.95 -19.26 -15.26
C ALA A 191 30.80 -19.72 -16.73
N LEU A 192 31.81 -20.41 -17.27
CA LEU A 192 31.78 -20.97 -18.62
C LEU A 192 30.70 -22.07 -18.75
N ALA A 193 30.53 -22.93 -17.74
CA ALA A 193 29.50 -23.96 -17.72
C ALA A 193 28.07 -23.38 -17.70
N VAL A 194 27.84 -22.31 -16.94
CA VAL A 194 26.55 -21.60 -16.92
C VAL A 194 26.26 -20.91 -18.26
N CYS A 195 27.26 -20.28 -18.88
CA CYS A 195 27.13 -19.71 -20.23
C CYS A 195 26.85 -20.78 -21.29
N LEU A 196 27.51 -21.94 -21.24
CA LEU A 196 27.30 -23.06 -22.16
C LEU A 196 25.92 -23.74 -21.99
N LEU A 197 25.39 -23.80 -20.76
CA LEU A 197 24.05 -24.31 -20.47
C LEU A 197 22.94 -23.37 -20.97
N LEU A 198 23.14 -22.05 -20.88
CA LEU A 198 22.21 -21.03 -21.36
C LEU A 198 22.24 -20.91 -22.90
N TRP A 199 23.40 -21.17 -23.53
CA TRP A 199 23.60 -21.11 -24.99
C TRP A 199 22.61 -21.97 -25.77
N ARG A 200 22.29 -23.18 -25.29
CA ARG A 200 21.38 -24.12 -25.98
C ARG A 200 19.90 -23.68 -26.01
N ARG A 201 19.50 -22.62 -25.28
CA ARG A 201 18.09 -22.19 -25.16
C ARG A 201 17.82 -20.75 -25.61
N ILE A 202 18.85 -19.98 -25.96
CA ILE A 202 18.67 -18.65 -26.56
C ILE A 202 18.25 -18.82 -28.02
N ARG A 203 16.97 -18.59 -28.33
CA ARG A 203 16.41 -18.64 -29.70
C ARG A 203 16.79 -17.43 -30.59
N ALA A 204 17.84 -16.70 -30.26
CA ALA A 204 18.29 -15.52 -31.00
C ALA A 204 19.63 -15.83 -31.70
N GLN A 205 19.73 -15.54 -33.00
CA GLN A 205 20.94 -15.75 -33.78
C GLN A 205 21.81 -14.47 -33.86
N GLY A 206 23.12 -14.66 -33.85
CA GLY A 206 24.12 -13.63 -34.14
C GLY A 206 24.26 -12.53 -33.09
N VAL A 207 24.48 -11.31 -33.56
CA VAL A 207 24.90 -10.12 -32.78
C VAL A 207 23.93 -9.77 -31.62
N ARG A 208 22.63 -10.09 -31.74
CA ARG A 208 21.63 -9.87 -30.67
C ARG A 208 21.84 -10.74 -29.44
N ALA A 209 22.30 -11.98 -29.60
CA ALA A 209 22.64 -12.85 -28.46
C ALA A 209 23.89 -12.34 -27.74
N LEU A 210 24.84 -11.78 -28.49
CA LEU A 210 26.06 -11.16 -27.94
C LEU A 210 25.76 -9.90 -27.11
N PHE A 211 24.86 -9.03 -27.57
CA PHE A 211 24.48 -7.83 -26.82
C PHE A 211 23.72 -8.14 -25.52
N ILE A 212 22.87 -9.18 -25.52
CA ILE A 212 22.15 -9.63 -24.32
C ILE A 212 23.15 -10.21 -23.30
N LEU A 213 24.14 -10.98 -23.77
CA LEU A 213 25.19 -11.53 -22.92
C LEU A 213 26.12 -10.43 -22.39
N ALA A 214 26.52 -9.47 -23.23
CA ALA A 214 27.35 -8.33 -22.85
C ALA A 214 26.64 -7.39 -21.88
N GLY A 215 25.33 -7.16 -22.02
CA GLY A 215 24.52 -6.38 -21.07
C GLY A 215 24.37 -7.06 -19.71
N ALA A 216 24.16 -8.38 -19.71
CA ALA A 216 24.10 -9.16 -18.47
C ALA A 216 25.47 -9.19 -17.76
N VAL A 217 26.56 -9.35 -18.50
CA VAL A 217 27.92 -9.27 -17.98
C VAL A 217 28.22 -7.87 -17.46
N ALA A 218 27.88 -6.80 -18.20
CA ALA A 218 28.14 -5.41 -17.81
C ALA A 218 27.38 -4.96 -16.55
N VAL A 219 26.09 -5.32 -16.40
CA VAL A 219 25.29 -4.99 -15.20
C VAL A 219 25.74 -5.80 -13.99
N THR A 220 26.12 -7.06 -14.22
CA THR A 220 26.62 -7.89 -13.13
C THR A 220 27.98 -7.38 -12.69
N LEU A 221 28.89 -7.07 -13.64
CA LEU A 221 30.12 -6.30 -13.45
C LEU A 221 29.86 -5.07 -12.58
N LEU A 222 28.94 -4.19 -12.97
CA LEU A 222 28.56 -2.92 -12.33
C LEU A 222 28.35 -2.91 -10.82
N LEU A 223 27.50 -3.83 -10.38
CA LEU A 223 27.00 -3.85 -9.00
C LEU A 223 28.04 -4.28 -8.01
N CYS A 224 29.16 -4.67 -8.54
CA CYS A 224 29.91 -5.73 -8.02
C CYS A 224 31.26 -5.22 -7.55
N ALA A 225 31.34 -3.97 -7.17
CA ALA A 225 32.63 -3.35 -6.87
C ALA A 225 32.91 -3.16 -5.41
N GLY A 226 32.31 -3.92 -4.50
CA GLY A 226 32.41 -3.54 -3.09
C GLY A 226 32.80 -4.65 -2.15
N LEU A 227 32.98 -5.88 -2.62
CA LEU A 227 33.37 -7.05 -1.82
C LEU A 227 34.86 -7.30 -1.76
N GLN A 228 35.70 -6.39 -2.22
CA GLN A 228 37.05 -6.38 -1.66
C GLN A 228 37.18 -5.47 -0.44
N VAL A 229 36.27 -4.53 -0.21
CA VAL A 229 36.28 -3.78 1.06
C VAL A 229 36.05 -4.73 2.25
N TRP A 230 35.29 -5.81 2.05
CA TRP A 230 35.03 -6.79 3.11
C TRP A 230 36.21 -7.71 3.44
N LEU A 231 37.23 -7.85 2.59
CA LEU A 231 38.35 -8.74 2.90
C LEU A 231 39.56 -8.05 3.52
N ALA A 232 39.43 -6.77 3.85
CA ALA A 232 40.42 -6.03 4.64
C ALA A 232 40.05 -5.88 6.13
N ASN A 233 38.80 -6.16 6.57
CA ASN A 233 38.34 -5.78 7.92
C ASN A 233 37.96 -6.93 8.87
N THR A 234 38.34 -8.17 8.57
CA THR A 234 38.18 -9.31 9.52
C THR A 234 39.32 -9.38 10.55
N ARG A 235 39.64 -8.26 11.21
CA ARG A 235 40.30 -8.27 12.52
C ARG A 235 40.18 -6.92 13.23
N THR A 236 39.14 -6.79 14.03
CA THR A 236 39.12 -6.17 15.38
C THR A 236 37.68 -6.21 15.88
N VAL A 237 37.28 -7.41 16.31
CA VAL A 237 36.26 -7.60 17.33
C VAL A 237 36.99 -7.41 18.64
N LEU A 238 36.55 -6.46 19.47
CA LEU A 238 36.64 -6.36 20.94
C LEU A 238 36.83 -4.88 21.38
N GLU A 239 36.07 -4.50 22.42
CA GLU A 239 36.08 -3.23 23.19
C GLU A 239 35.33 -2.07 22.50
N ALA A 240 34.32 -1.39 23.05
CA ALA A 240 33.63 -1.36 24.35
C ALA A 240 32.23 -0.74 24.08
N GLY A 241 31.11 -1.26 24.57
CA GLY A 241 30.67 -1.03 25.94
C GLY A 241 29.98 0.33 26.15
N THR A 242 28.85 0.61 25.45
CA THR A 242 27.75 1.46 25.97
C THR A 242 26.61 1.51 24.94
N LEU A 243 25.58 0.66 25.05
CA LEU A 243 24.30 0.85 24.32
C LEU A 243 23.14 -0.02 24.90
N ALA A 244 23.19 -0.35 26.19
CA ALA A 244 22.18 -1.19 26.83
C ALA A 244 20.81 -0.49 27.02
N ASP A 245 20.72 0.84 26.84
CA ASP A 245 19.55 1.61 27.30
C ASP A 245 18.68 2.25 26.19
N MET A 246 18.95 2.01 24.90
CA MET A 246 18.09 2.53 23.82
C MET A 246 17.15 1.45 23.27
N ARG A 247 15.94 1.38 23.82
CA ARG A 247 14.86 0.56 23.27
C ARG A 247 14.44 1.09 21.89
N MET A 248 14.42 0.21 20.88
CA MET A 248 13.84 0.51 19.58
C MET A 248 12.32 0.62 19.72
N ASP A 249 11.80 1.85 19.76
CA ASP A 249 10.35 2.09 19.73
C ASP A 249 9.84 2.06 18.28
N SER A 250 8.89 1.16 18.00
CA SER A 250 8.39 0.79 16.67
C SER A 250 7.52 1.84 15.97
N THR A 251 7.33 3.02 16.56
CA THR A 251 6.38 4.05 16.06
C THR A 251 7.06 5.36 15.68
N TRP A 252 7.93 5.92 16.53
CA TRP A 252 8.52 7.25 16.31
C TRP A 252 9.95 7.23 15.77
N ASN A 253 10.59 6.06 15.77
CA ASN A 253 12.00 5.89 15.38
C ASN A 253 12.20 4.91 14.21
N ARG A 254 11.20 4.74 13.34
CA ARG A 254 11.27 3.83 12.18
C ARG A 254 12.47 4.07 11.27
N HIS A 255 12.90 5.33 11.11
CA HIS A 255 14.10 5.71 10.35
C HIS A 255 15.42 5.18 10.92
N GLN A 256 15.41 4.72 12.18
CA GLN A 256 16.55 4.07 12.83
C GLN A 256 16.61 2.57 12.55
N SER A 257 15.52 1.97 12.02
CA SER A 257 15.52 0.55 11.66
C SER A 257 16.58 0.28 10.58
N PRO A 258 17.34 -0.83 10.68
CA PRO A 258 18.24 -1.25 9.61
C PRO A 258 17.49 -1.60 8.32
N LEU A 259 16.20 -1.91 8.39
CA LEU A 259 15.36 -2.20 7.24
C LEU A 259 14.62 -0.97 6.70
N TYR A 260 14.88 0.22 7.25
CA TYR A 260 14.19 1.42 6.81
C TYR A 260 14.54 1.81 5.36
N TRP A 261 13.52 2.17 4.58
CA TRP A 261 13.67 2.74 3.25
C TRP A 261 12.51 3.68 2.93
N TYR A 262 12.77 5.00 2.93
CA TYR A 262 11.78 6.06 2.63
C TYR A 262 10.44 5.93 3.38
N ASP A 263 10.39 5.27 4.55
CA ASP A 263 9.15 4.97 5.27
C ASP A 263 8.09 4.22 4.42
N ALA A 264 8.55 3.39 3.47
CA ALA A 264 7.71 2.68 2.49
C ALA A 264 7.59 1.18 2.76
N ASP A 265 6.53 0.56 2.24
CA ASP A 265 6.17 -0.85 2.40
C ASP A 265 6.95 -1.81 1.48
N TRP A 266 8.24 -1.56 1.30
CA TRP A 266 9.10 -2.38 0.44
C TRP A 266 9.25 -3.81 0.95
N PHE A 267 9.27 -4.00 2.28
CA PHE A 267 9.43 -5.31 2.90
C PHE A 267 8.19 -6.19 2.71
N PRO A 268 6.94 -5.71 2.94
CA PRO A 268 5.72 -6.39 2.52
C PRO A 268 5.68 -6.71 1.01
N ALA A 269 6.11 -5.78 0.14
CA ALA A 269 6.13 -6.03 -1.30
C ALA A 269 7.13 -7.14 -1.70
N LEU A 270 8.30 -7.18 -1.06
CA LEU A 270 9.28 -8.26 -1.22
C LEU A 270 8.72 -9.60 -0.69
N ALA A 271 8.06 -9.59 0.46
CA ALA A 271 7.41 -10.76 1.02
C ALA A 271 6.30 -11.29 0.10
N ALA A 272 5.55 -10.40 -0.57
CA ALA A 272 4.57 -10.79 -1.57
C ALA A 272 5.21 -11.46 -2.79
N LEU A 273 6.34 -10.92 -3.28
CA LEU A 273 7.12 -11.53 -4.37
C LEU A 273 7.65 -12.91 -4.00
N ILE A 274 8.22 -13.05 -2.80
CA ILE A 274 8.70 -14.35 -2.28
C ILE A 274 7.51 -15.30 -2.12
N GLY A 275 6.39 -14.83 -1.58
CA GLY A 275 5.18 -15.62 -1.37
C GLY A 275 4.61 -16.18 -2.67
N VAL A 276 4.56 -15.40 -3.75
CA VAL A 276 4.05 -15.89 -5.04
C VAL A 276 5.01 -16.89 -5.69
N CYS A 277 6.32 -16.70 -5.52
CA CYS A 277 7.35 -17.64 -5.97
C CYS A 277 7.27 -18.98 -5.19
N LEU A 278 7.11 -18.91 -3.87
CA LEU A 278 6.91 -20.08 -3.01
C LEU A 278 5.61 -20.82 -3.36
N PHE A 279 4.54 -20.08 -3.63
CA PHE A 279 3.27 -20.66 -4.08
C PHE A 279 3.45 -21.41 -5.41
N ASP A 280 4.15 -20.84 -6.39
CA ASP A 280 4.40 -21.51 -7.68
C ASP A 280 5.21 -22.80 -7.49
N LEU A 281 6.17 -22.84 -6.56
CA LEU A 281 6.89 -24.08 -6.21
C LEU A 281 5.95 -25.08 -5.53
N TRP A 282 5.18 -24.64 -4.55
CA TRP A 282 4.25 -25.49 -3.79
C TRP A 282 3.16 -26.11 -4.69
N ASP A 283 2.54 -25.33 -5.57
CA ASP A 283 1.52 -25.81 -6.52
C ASP A 283 2.11 -26.80 -7.55
N ARG A 284 3.42 -26.73 -7.80
CA ARG A 284 4.18 -27.68 -8.62
C ARG A 284 4.76 -28.84 -7.83
N ARG A 285 4.41 -29.01 -6.54
CA ARG A 285 4.99 -30.02 -5.64
C ARG A 285 6.52 -29.98 -5.61
N PHE A 286 7.08 -28.76 -5.58
CA PHE A 286 8.51 -28.48 -5.61
C PHE A 286 9.25 -29.04 -6.85
N ALA A 287 8.55 -29.34 -7.94
CA ALA A 287 9.19 -29.82 -9.16
C ALA A 287 10.24 -28.83 -9.69
N GLY A 288 11.48 -29.28 -9.79
CA GLY A 288 12.61 -28.46 -10.24
C GLY A 288 13.20 -27.53 -9.18
N TRP A 289 12.95 -27.75 -7.88
CA TRP A 289 13.55 -26.98 -6.78
C TRP A 289 15.08 -27.04 -6.79
N SER A 290 15.67 -28.18 -7.18
CA SER A 290 17.13 -28.32 -7.29
C SER A 290 17.73 -27.34 -8.29
N ARG A 291 17.03 -27.04 -9.39
CA ARG A 291 17.46 -26.02 -10.36
C ARG A 291 17.36 -24.61 -9.79
N LEU A 292 16.37 -24.34 -8.94
CA LEU A 292 16.28 -23.06 -8.25
C LEU A 292 17.46 -22.88 -7.27
N VAL A 293 17.80 -23.92 -6.51
CA VAL A 293 18.96 -23.88 -5.61
C VAL A 293 20.25 -23.74 -6.39
N LEU A 294 20.41 -24.48 -7.49
CA LEU A 294 21.60 -24.39 -8.35
C LEU A 294 21.72 -23.01 -9.01
N LEU A 295 20.65 -22.48 -9.60
CA LEU A 295 20.67 -21.16 -10.25
C LEU A 295 20.75 -20.02 -9.25
N GLY A 296 20.08 -20.14 -8.11
CA GLY A 296 20.18 -19.18 -7.01
C GLY A 296 21.57 -19.18 -6.39
N GLY A 297 22.14 -20.36 -6.12
CA GLY A 297 23.51 -20.51 -5.62
C GLY A 297 24.58 -20.07 -6.62
N ALA A 298 24.43 -20.44 -7.90
CA ALA A 298 25.29 -19.95 -8.97
C ALA A 298 25.16 -18.44 -9.15
N GLY A 299 23.93 -17.91 -9.11
CA GLY A 299 23.66 -16.48 -9.14
C GLY A 299 24.29 -15.75 -7.96
N ALA A 300 24.17 -16.28 -6.74
CA ALA A 300 24.79 -15.75 -5.54
C ALA A 300 26.33 -15.79 -5.64
N ALA A 301 26.90 -16.89 -6.12
CA ALA A 301 28.35 -17.04 -6.32
C ALA A 301 28.87 -16.08 -7.39
N VAL A 302 28.20 -15.98 -8.53
CA VAL A 302 28.52 -15.04 -9.62
C VAL A 302 28.38 -13.60 -9.14
N GLY A 303 27.30 -13.27 -8.43
CA GLY A 303 27.09 -11.97 -7.81
C GLY A 303 28.16 -11.64 -6.76
N ALA A 304 28.63 -12.61 -5.98
CA ALA A 304 29.70 -12.41 -5.02
C ALA A 304 31.08 -12.24 -5.69
N VAL A 305 31.40 -13.07 -6.69
CA VAL A 305 32.65 -13.02 -7.45
C VAL A 305 32.75 -11.69 -8.15
N ILE A 306 31.67 -11.33 -8.83
CA ILE A 306 31.67 -10.07 -9.51
C ILE A 306 31.77 -9.00 -8.43
N TYR A 307 31.03 -9.09 -7.28
CA TYR A 307 31.05 -8.14 -6.13
C TYR A 307 32.44 -7.83 -5.63
N ARG A 308 33.34 -8.75 -5.84
CA ARG A 308 34.73 -8.61 -5.50
C ARG A 308 35.57 -7.97 -6.59
N LEU A 309 35.47 -8.44 -7.84
CA LEU A 309 36.31 -7.98 -8.95
C LEU A 309 36.29 -6.47 -9.10
N PHE A 310 35.11 -5.93 -8.99
CA PHE A 310 34.88 -4.56 -9.36
C PHE A 310 35.43 -3.63 -8.24
N SER A 311 35.62 -4.18 -7.03
CA SER A 311 36.11 -3.49 -5.84
C SER A 311 37.60 -3.30 -5.90
N VAL A 312 38.29 -4.30 -6.44
CA VAL A 312 39.70 -4.21 -6.82
C VAL A 312 39.88 -3.04 -7.79
N LEU A 313 38.94 -2.90 -8.73
CA LEU A 313 39.02 -1.96 -9.85
C LEU A 313 38.51 -0.55 -9.47
N GLY A 314 38.11 -0.30 -8.23
CA GLY A 314 37.60 1.00 -7.77
C GLY A 314 36.22 1.38 -8.34
N VAL A 315 35.52 0.46 -8.99
CA VAL A 315 34.35 0.79 -9.81
C VAL A 315 33.08 1.06 -8.95
N ASN A 316 33.04 0.65 -7.68
CA ASN A 316 31.85 0.87 -6.83
C ASN A 316 31.91 2.25 -6.25
N MET A 317 33.11 2.80 -6.05
CA MET A 317 33.24 4.20 -5.70
C MET A 317 32.64 5.05 -6.81
N PHE A 318 32.89 4.67 -8.07
CA PHE A 318 32.23 5.29 -9.21
C PHE A 318 30.70 5.13 -9.15
N PHE A 319 30.18 3.92 -8.93
CA PHE A 319 28.71 3.72 -8.85
C PHE A 319 28.04 4.30 -7.62
N ALA A 320 28.70 4.30 -6.47
CA ALA A 320 28.21 4.94 -5.26
C ALA A 320 28.05 6.45 -5.50
N ARG A 321 29.05 7.10 -6.11
CA ARG A 321 28.96 8.52 -6.48
C ARG A 321 27.84 8.80 -7.49
N LEU A 322 27.55 7.86 -8.39
CA LEU A 322 26.53 8.03 -9.43
C LEU A 322 25.11 7.72 -8.93
N LEU A 323 24.96 6.73 -8.04
CA LEU A 323 23.66 6.14 -7.70
C LEU A 323 23.20 6.43 -6.27
N VAL A 324 24.09 6.87 -5.39
CA VAL A 324 23.75 7.17 -3.99
C VAL A 324 23.64 8.67 -3.81
N VAL A 325 22.48 9.10 -3.33
CA VAL A 325 22.17 10.51 -3.11
C VAL A 325 21.58 10.70 -1.72
N ILE A 326 21.86 11.87 -1.14
CA ILE A 326 21.33 12.28 0.15
C ILE A 326 19.86 12.68 0.00
N VAL A 327 19.06 12.32 0.99
CA VAL A 327 17.63 12.65 1.06
C VAL A 327 17.45 13.89 1.94
N GLY A 328 17.39 15.05 1.30
CA GLY A 328 17.30 16.34 1.99
C GLY A 328 18.14 17.39 1.28
N ASP A 329 18.31 18.54 1.92
CA ASP A 329 19.23 19.59 1.46
C ASP A 329 20.42 19.68 2.44
N PRO A 330 21.62 19.24 2.04
CA PRO A 330 22.79 19.25 2.92
C PRO A 330 23.28 20.66 3.27
N TYR A 331 22.81 21.68 2.54
CA TYR A 331 23.12 23.08 2.80
C TYR A 331 22.03 23.78 3.65
N ALA A 332 20.97 23.06 4.03
CA ALA A 332 19.92 23.62 4.88
C ALA A 332 20.45 23.92 6.28
N VAL A 333 20.09 25.11 6.77
CA VAL A 333 20.35 25.55 8.14
C VAL A 333 19.21 25.06 9.02
N ASN A 334 19.56 24.43 10.14
CA ASN A 334 18.59 24.03 11.14
C ASN A 334 17.97 25.30 11.76
N PRO A 335 16.64 25.48 11.64
CA PRO A 335 15.98 26.67 12.16
C PRO A 335 16.02 26.77 13.70
N GLU A 336 16.23 25.67 14.42
CA GLU A 336 16.31 25.65 15.88
C GLU A 336 17.72 26.00 16.40
N THR A 337 18.78 25.59 15.70
CA THR A 337 20.17 25.77 16.16
C THR A 337 20.94 26.86 15.41
N GLY A 338 20.43 27.33 14.27
CA GLY A 338 21.12 28.31 13.42
C GLY A 338 22.34 27.77 12.67
N THR A 339 22.63 26.47 12.79
CA THR A 339 23.77 25.79 12.15
C THR A 339 23.31 24.80 11.08
N GLY A 340 24.17 24.45 10.12
CA GLY A 340 23.86 23.42 9.12
C GLY A 340 23.69 22.02 9.73
N PHE A 341 22.90 21.17 9.07
CA PHE A 341 22.78 19.75 9.46
C PHE A 341 24.06 18.99 9.14
N HIS A 342 24.48 18.07 10.02
CA HIS A 342 25.64 17.23 9.76
C HIS A 342 25.35 16.26 8.60
N VAL A 343 26.20 16.24 7.57
CA VAL A 343 25.95 15.51 6.32
C VAL A 343 25.71 14.00 6.52
N PHE A 344 26.36 13.42 7.53
CA PHE A 344 26.23 12.00 7.88
C PHE A 344 24.92 11.65 8.59
N SER A 345 24.20 12.67 9.09
CA SER A 345 22.90 12.47 9.73
C SER A 345 21.77 12.26 8.72
N PHE A 346 21.97 12.58 7.44
CA PHE A 346 20.93 12.37 6.44
C PHE A 346 20.77 10.90 6.03
N LEU A 347 19.56 10.59 5.58
CA LEU A 347 19.25 9.34 4.89
C LEU A 347 19.72 9.38 3.43
N SER A 348 19.71 8.21 2.79
CA SER A 348 19.99 8.08 1.35
C SER A 348 18.79 7.56 0.58
N ASN A 349 18.86 7.60 -0.74
CA ASN A 349 17.88 6.98 -1.62
C ASN A 349 17.86 5.43 -1.60
N TRP A 350 18.81 4.78 -0.93
CA TRP A 350 18.89 3.32 -0.74
C TRP A 350 18.51 2.92 0.69
N PRO A 351 18.04 1.68 0.91
CA PRO A 351 17.65 1.21 2.24
C PRO A 351 18.84 1.22 3.21
N ASN A 352 18.58 1.45 4.49
CA ASN A 352 19.63 1.57 5.52
C ASN A 352 20.58 0.35 5.54
N PHE A 353 20.06 -0.87 5.37
CA PHE A 353 20.87 -2.08 5.34
C PHE A 353 21.95 -2.08 4.25
N ALA A 354 21.71 -1.39 3.12
CA ALA A 354 22.68 -1.30 2.04
C ALA A 354 23.94 -0.53 2.46
N HIS A 355 23.80 0.38 3.44
CA HIS A 355 24.91 1.13 4.03
C HIS A 355 25.58 0.40 5.19
N TYR A 356 24.78 -0.31 5.99
CA TYR A 356 25.30 -1.05 7.14
C TYR A 356 26.01 -2.34 6.73
N TYR A 357 25.53 -2.99 5.67
CA TYR A 357 26.01 -4.28 5.19
C TYR A 357 26.21 -4.30 3.66
N PRO A 358 27.00 -3.37 3.09
CA PRO A 358 27.25 -3.34 1.65
C PRO A 358 27.84 -4.66 1.13
N GLN A 359 28.57 -5.40 1.98
CA GLN A 359 29.13 -6.71 1.68
C GLN A 359 28.10 -7.78 1.29
N HIS A 360 26.82 -7.59 1.59
CA HIS A 360 25.80 -8.59 1.25
C HIS A 360 25.05 -8.30 -0.05
N LEU A 361 25.21 -7.11 -0.63
CA LEU A 361 24.48 -6.69 -1.82
C LEU A 361 24.76 -7.59 -3.02
N GLY A 362 26.03 -7.93 -3.28
CA GLY A 362 26.43 -8.74 -4.43
C GLY A 362 25.77 -10.12 -4.49
N TRP A 363 25.85 -10.89 -3.41
CA TRP A 363 25.29 -12.24 -3.38
C TRP A 363 23.76 -12.23 -3.22
N LEU A 364 23.18 -11.24 -2.53
CA LEU A 364 21.72 -11.08 -2.42
C LEU A 364 21.09 -10.74 -3.77
N LEU A 365 21.67 -9.80 -4.51
CA LEU A 365 21.23 -9.44 -5.87
C LEU A 365 21.46 -10.60 -6.83
N GLY A 366 22.62 -11.26 -6.76
CA GLY A 366 22.93 -12.45 -7.54
C GLY A 366 21.96 -13.60 -7.29
N LEU A 367 21.59 -13.85 -6.03
CA LEU A 367 20.58 -14.82 -5.63
C LEU A 367 19.21 -14.46 -6.23
N GLY A 368 18.81 -13.18 -6.14
CA GLY A 368 17.58 -12.67 -6.72
C GLY A 368 17.52 -12.84 -8.23
N VAL A 369 18.61 -12.53 -8.94
CA VAL A 369 18.73 -12.74 -10.40
C VAL A 369 18.68 -14.22 -10.75
N GLY A 370 19.43 -15.07 -10.04
CA GLY A 370 19.43 -16.52 -10.25
C GLY A 370 18.04 -17.13 -10.05
N ALA A 371 17.35 -16.73 -8.98
CA ALA A 371 15.95 -17.10 -8.74
C ALA A 371 15.02 -16.55 -9.83
N GLY A 372 15.21 -15.30 -10.25
CA GLY A 372 14.45 -14.67 -11.33
C GLY A 372 14.59 -15.41 -12.66
N VAL A 373 15.81 -15.81 -13.04
CA VAL A 373 16.08 -16.62 -14.23
C VAL A 373 15.37 -17.97 -14.12
N TYR A 374 15.42 -18.61 -12.95
CA TYR A 374 14.67 -19.84 -12.72
C TYR A 374 13.16 -19.64 -12.98
N PHE A 375 12.56 -18.65 -12.33
CA PHE A 375 11.13 -18.41 -12.42
C PHE A 375 10.68 -17.90 -13.79
N TYR A 376 11.56 -17.23 -14.54
CA TYR A 376 11.30 -16.84 -15.93
C TYR A 376 11.14 -18.04 -16.86
N PHE A 377 12.03 -19.03 -16.77
CA PHE A 377 11.99 -20.19 -17.66
C PHE A 377 11.08 -21.32 -17.19
N TRP A 378 10.94 -21.50 -15.87
CA TRP A 378 10.23 -22.66 -15.29
C TRP A 378 9.00 -22.30 -14.46
N GLY A 379 8.77 -21.03 -14.14
CA GLY A 379 7.55 -20.60 -13.45
C GLY A 379 6.31 -20.89 -14.30
N LYS A 380 5.31 -21.55 -13.71
CA LYS A 380 4.06 -21.90 -14.42
C LYS A 380 2.97 -20.88 -14.15
N TRP A 381 2.97 -20.31 -12.96
CA TRP A 381 2.06 -19.24 -12.53
C TRP A 381 0.58 -19.62 -12.72
N ARG A 382 0.21 -20.81 -12.23
CA ARG A 382 -1.15 -21.36 -12.32
C ARG A 382 -2.12 -20.58 -11.43
N ARG A 383 -3.43 -20.78 -11.66
CA ARG A 383 -4.52 -20.19 -10.87
C ARG A 383 -4.45 -18.66 -10.78
N ASP A 384 -4.08 -18.01 -11.88
CA ASP A 384 -3.90 -16.55 -11.96
C ASP A 384 -2.89 -15.96 -10.96
N SER A 385 -2.02 -16.77 -10.33
CA SER A 385 -0.93 -16.27 -9.46
C SER A 385 0.01 -15.30 -10.19
N ARG A 386 0.03 -15.33 -11.53
CA ARG A 386 0.71 -14.33 -12.36
C ARG A 386 0.24 -12.90 -12.08
N LEU A 387 -1.01 -12.67 -11.69
CA LEU A 387 -1.47 -11.34 -11.27
C LEU A 387 -0.66 -10.86 -10.07
N LEU A 388 -0.52 -11.68 -9.02
CA LEU A 388 0.23 -11.33 -7.81
C LEU A 388 1.71 -11.05 -8.12
N LEU A 389 2.30 -11.81 -9.05
CA LEU A 389 3.64 -11.53 -9.56
C LEU A 389 3.73 -10.15 -10.23
N TYR A 390 2.76 -9.80 -11.08
CA TYR A 390 2.69 -8.49 -11.72
C TYR A 390 2.58 -7.37 -10.67
N LEU A 391 1.74 -7.53 -9.64
CA LEU A 391 1.58 -6.53 -8.60
C LEU A 391 2.88 -6.32 -7.80
N ALA A 392 3.50 -7.41 -7.32
CA ALA A 392 4.71 -7.34 -6.51
C ALA A 392 5.92 -6.80 -7.30
N CYS A 393 6.13 -7.29 -8.52
CA CYS A 393 7.18 -6.76 -9.40
C CYS A 393 6.91 -5.31 -9.81
N GLY A 394 5.64 -4.96 -10.08
CA GLY A 394 5.23 -3.61 -10.42
C GLY A 394 5.57 -2.63 -9.31
N TRP A 395 5.24 -2.98 -8.07
CA TRP A 395 5.59 -2.19 -6.88
C TRP A 395 7.10 -1.95 -6.79
N LEU A 396 7.89 -3.03 -6.76
CA LEU A 396 9.35 -2.95 -6.56
C LEU A 396 10.05 -2.20 -7.71
N LEU A 397 9.64 -2.44 -8.95
CA LEU A 397 10.25 -1.80 -10.12
C LEU A 397 9.93 -0.30 -10.17
N ALA A 398 8.68 0.09 -9.93
CA ALA A 398 8.30 1.50 -9.95
C ALA A 398 8.96 2.26 -8.79
N PHE A 399 9.04 1.65 -7.61
CA PHE A 399 9.73 2.24 -6.46
C PHE A 399 11.24 2.43 -6.73
N LEU A 400 11.89 1.46 -7.37
CA LEU A 400 13.29 1.60 -7.78
C LEU A 400 13.49 2.68 -8.85
N ILE A 401 12.61 2.77 -9.85
CA ILE A 401 12.76 3.73 -10.94
C ILE A 401 12.47 5.16 -10.48
N MET A 402 11.44 5.37 -9.65
CA MET A 402 10.93 6.70 -9.34
C MET A 402 11.64 7.35 -8.14
N PRO A 403 11.31 7.06 -6.87
CA PRO A 403 11.92 7.75 -5.73
C PRO A 403 13.40 7.40 -5.52
N VAL A 404 13.89 6.27 -6.04
CA VAL A 404 15.28 5.84 -5.83
C VAL A 404 16.20 6.40 -6.91
N LEU A 405 16.02 5.97 -8.17
CA LEU A 405 16.86 6.40 -9.28
C LEU A 405 16.42 7.75 -9.85
N GLY A 406 15.12 7.99 -9.98
CA GLY A 406 14.58 9.26 -10.50
C GLY A 406 14.88 10.47 -9.59
N SER A 407 15.18 10.24 -8.32
CA SER A 407 15.63 11.31 -7.41
C SER A 407 17.03 11.83 -7.69
N ILE A 408 17.87 11.05 -8.39
CA ILE A 408 19.25 11.45 -8.71
C ILE A 408 19.29 12.75 -9.54
N PRO A 409 18.61 12.84 -10.70
CA PRO A 409 18.60 14.07 -11.49
C PRO A 409 17.73 15.20 -10.88
N LEU A 410 16.90 14.90 -9.87
CA LEU A 410 15.90 15.83 -9.33
C LEU A 410 16.19 16.27 -7.89
N GLN A 411 17.42 16.12 -7.40
CA GLN A 411 17.81 16.50 -6.03
C GLN A 411 17.51 17.97 -5.71
N PHE A 412 17.71 18.89 -6.66
CA PHE A 412 17.42 20.32 -6.47
C PHE A 412 15.94 20.60 -6.12
N MET A 413 15.06 19.67 -6.49
CA MET A 413 13.62 19.65 -6.19
C MET A 413 13.25 18.75 -5.00
N GLY A 414 14.21 18.20 -4.26
CA GLY A 414 13.97 17.24 -3.18
C GLY A 414 13.73 15.81 -3.66
N GLY A 415 14.20 15.48 -4.87
CA GLY A 415 14.06 14.18 -5.52
C GLY A 415 12.73 13.99 -6.26
N PHE A 416 12.60 12.86 -6.95
CA PHE A 416 11.33 12.44 -7.57
C PHE A 416 10.43 11.81 -6.51
N ARG A 417 10.13 12.61 -5.49
CA ARG A 417 9.39 12.25 -4.29
C ARG A 417 8.12 13.07 -4.22
N LEU A 418 7.00 12.41 -3.93
CA LEU A 418 5.68 13.06 -3.92
C LEU A 418 5.49 13.86 -2.62
N THR A 419 5.88 13.28 -1.48
CA THR A 419 5.59 13.86 -0.16
C THR A 419 6.81 13.98 0.76
N PRO A 420 8.01 14.36 0.27
CA PRO A 420 9.18 14.40 1.14
C PRO A 420 8.93 15.36 2.33
N PRO A 421 9.28 14.95 3.56
CA PRO A 421 10.10 13.78 3.86
C PRO A 421 9.32 12.46 4.13
N ARG A 422 7.97 12.44 4.07
CA ARG A 422 7.10 11.28 4.33
C ARG A 422 7.24 10.14 3.29
N SER A 423 6.48 9.06 3.50
CA SER A 423 6.46 7.85 2.67
C SER A 423 6.32 8.14 1.18
N ASP A 424 7.09 7.39 0.38
CA ASP A 424 6.98 7.36 -1.08
C ASP A 424 6.24 6.13 -1.63
N ASP A 425 5.37 5.51 -0.82
CA ASP A 425 4.54 4.37 -1.24
C ASP A 425 3.70 4.64 -2.49
N TRP A 426 3.37 5.91 -2.79
CA TRP A 426 2.68 6.30 -4.02
C TRP A 426 3.35 5.72 -5.28
N ALA A 427 4.68 5.63 -5.32
CA ALA A 427 5.41 5.13 -6.47
C ALA A 427 5.24 3.62 -6.62
N GLY A 428 5.32 2.89 -5.51
CA GLY A 428 5.05 1.46 -5.48
C GLY A 428 3.60 1.17 -5.88
N ILE A 429 2.63 1.90 -5.33
CA ILE A 429 1.22 1.74 -5.66
C ILE A 429 0.91 2.14 -7.12
N LEU A 430 1.58 3.15 -7.68
CA LEU A 430 1.52 3.44 -9.12
C LEU A 430 2.01 2.26 -9.95
N GLY A 431 3.10 1.62 -9.53
CA GLY A 431 3.60 0.38 -10.13
C GLY A 431 2.59 -0.75 -10.09
N VAL A 432 1.94 -0.96 -8.95
CA VAL A 432 0.84 -1.93 -8.78
C VAL A 432 -0.30 -1.62 -9.74
N PHE A 433 -0.75 -0.36 -9.81
CA PHE A 433 -1.85 0.06 -10.69
C PHE A 433 -1.51 -0.17 -12.17
N ILE A 434 -0.33 0.25 -12.64
CA ILE A 434 0.10 0.05 -14.03
C ILE A 434 0.23 -1.44 -14.34
N ALA A 435 0.85 -2.23 -13.46
CA ALA A 435 1.02 -3.66 -13.67
C ALA A 435 -0.32 -4.42 -13.66
N ALA A 436 -1.24 -4.05 -12.76
CA ALA A 436 -2.59 -4.58 -12.72
C ALA A 436 -3.34 -4.27 -14.02
N MET A 437 -3.29 -3.02 -14.49
CA MET A 437 -3.89 -2.61 -15.77
C MET A 437 -3.33 -3.41 -16.94
N ALA A 438 -2.00 -3.53 -17.02
CA ALA A 438 -1.34 -4.31 -18.07
C ALA A 438 -1.74 -5.80 -18.03
N TYR A 439 -1.80 -6.39 -16.84
CA TYR A 439 -2.28 -7.76 -16.67
C TYR A 439 -3.74 -7.88 -17.12
N CYS A 440 -4.62 -7.00 -16.66
CA CYS A 440 -6.04 -7.07 -16.94
C CYS A 440 -6.34 -6.95 -18.44
N LEU A 441 -5.64 -6.05 -19.14
CA LEU A 441 -5.76 -5.90 -20.60
C LEU A 441 -5.20 -7.10 -21.36
N ARG A 442 -4.15 -7.75 -20.85
CA ARG A 442 -3.53 -8.93 -21.48
C ARG A 442 -4.30 -10.23 -21.27
N TYR A 443 -5.02 -10.37 -20.15
CA TYR A 443 -5.64 -11.63 -19.71
C TYR A 443 -7.17 -11.58 -19.66
N ASN A 444 -7.80 -10.84 -20.59
CA ASN A 444 -9.25 -10.75 -20.79
C ASN A 444 -10.03 -10.29 -19.54
N LEU A 445 -9.46 -9.38 -18.75
CA LEU A 445 -10.10 -8.72 -17.61
C LEU A 445 -10.31 -7.23 -17.90
N GLY A 446 -10.65 -6.86 -19.14
CA GLY A 446 -10.84 -5.48 -19.55
C GLY A 446 -11.94 -4.74 -18.75
N GLY A 447 -12.94 -5.48 -18.24
CA GLY A 447 -13.92 -4.94 -17.30
C GLY A 447 -13.30 -4.48 -15.97
N VAL A 448 -12.28 -5.20 -15.46
CA VAL A 448 -11.55 -4.82 -14.24
C VAL A 448 -10.74 -3.55 -14.50
N ALA A 449 -10.08 -3.48 -15.66
CA ALA A 449 -9.34 -2.28 -16.09
C ALA A 449 -10.26 -1.06 -16.25
N LEU A 450 -11.47 -1.25 -16.78
CA LEU A 450 -12.49 -0.20 -16.87
C LEU A 450 -12.97 0.23 -15.48
N GLY A 451 -13.27 -0.74 -14.61
CA GLY A 451 -13.64 -0.48 -13.21
C GLY A 451 -12.60 0.38 -12.51
N GLY A 452 -11.33 0.01 -12.59
CA GLY A 452 -10.20 0.78 -12.05
C GLY A 452 -10.02 2.16 -12.68
N THR A 453 -10.23 2.29 -14.00
CA THR A 453 -10.13 3.59 -14.68
C THR A 453 -11.21 4.56 -14.24
N ILE A 454 -12.48 4.12 -14.20
CA ILE A 454 -13.61 4.95 -13.81
C ILE A 454 -13.48 5.37 -12.35
N THR A 455 -13.28 4.40 -11.47
CA THR A 455 -13.11 4.65 -10.03
C THR A 455 -11.88 5.52 -9.74
N GLY A 456 -10.76 5.27 -10.40
CA GLY A 456 -9.54 6.06 -10.23
C GLY A 456 -9.71 7.51 -10.65
N ILE A 457 -10.18 7.79 -11.87
CA ILE A 457 -10.28 9.18 -12.35
C ILE A 457 -11.33 9.96 -11.54
N LEU A 458 -12.52 9.39 -11.33
CA LEU A 458 -13.57 10.06 -10.57
C LEU A 458 -13.23 10.15 -9.07
N GLY A 459 -12.65 9.11 -8.51
CA GLY A 459 -12.23 9.06 -7.11
C GLY A 459 -11.10 10.04 -6.83
N GLY A 460 -10.08 10.09 -7.69
CA GLY A 460 -8.99 11.08 -7.61
C GLY A 460 -9.50 12.51 -7.74
N PHE A 461 -10.43 12.76 -8.69
CA PHE A 461 -11.07 14.06 -8.82
C PHE A 461 -11.81 14.44 -7.54
N SER A 462 -12.64 13.54 -7.01
CA SER A 462 -13.35 13.77 -5.77
C SER A 462 -12.40 14.01 -4.59
N PHE A 463 -11.27 13.31 -4.53
CA PHE A 463 -10.29 13.47 -3.44
C PHE A 463 -9.65 14.86 -3.44
N ALA A 464 -9.51 15.50 -4.61
CA ALA A 464 -9.04 16.88 -4.73
C ALA A 464 -10.16 17.93 -4.50
N VAL A 465 -11.40 17.60 -4.88
CA VAL A 465 -12.57 18.47 -4.66
C VAL A 465 -12.83 18.71 -3.17
N VAL A 466 -12.67 17.70 -2.32
CA VAL A 466 -13.04 17.84 -0.89
C VAL A 466 -12.16 18.88 -0.16
N PRO A 467 -10.81 18.88 -0.27
CA PRO A 467 -9.99 19.96 0.27
C PRO A 467 -10.32 21.34 -0.32
N PHE A 468 -10.67 21.41 -1.60
CA PHE A 468 -11.14 22.64 -2.23
C PHE A 468 -12.44 23.14 -1.60
N LEU A 469 -13.43 22.27 -1.41
CA LEU A 469 -14.67 22.61 -0.71
C LEU A 469 -14.42 23.04 0.73
N ARG A 470 -13.54 22.33 1.45
CA ARG A 470 -13.11 22.72 2.80
C ARG A 470 -12.52 24.14 2.81
N ALA A 471 -11.69 24.48 1.83
CA ALA A 471 -11.11 25.81 1.72
C ALA A 471 -12.19 26.90 1.52
N LEU A 472 -13.21 26.64 0.70
CA LEU A 472 -14.32 27.58 0.52
C LEU A 472 -15.20 27.70 1.77
N LEU A 473 -15.52 26.57 2.41
CA LEU A 473 -16.41 26.53 3.57
C LEU A 473 -15.80 27.19 4.81
N ARG A 474 -14.47 27.16 4.95
CA ARG A 474 -13.77 27.82 6.07
C ARG A 474 -13.51 29.31 5.86
N LEU A 475 -13.81 29.86 4.68
CA LEU A 475 -13.56 31.27 4.37
C LEU A 475 -14.20 32.26 5.35
N PRO A 476 -15.49 32.12 5.74
CA PRO A 476 -16.18 33.17 6.50
C PRO A 476 -15.61 33.44 7.90
N GLY A 477 -14.86 32.49 8.47
CA GLY A 477 -14.22 32.62 9.79
C GLY A 477 -12.69 32.58 9.73
N HIS A 478 -12.08 32.78 8.57
CA HIS A 478 -10.64 32.64 8.43
C HIS A 478 -9.91 33.83 9.09
N PRO A 479 -9.03 33.60 10.09
CA PRO A 479 -8.47 34.67 10.92
C PRO A 479 -7.59 35.66 10.14
N GLY A 480 -6.94 35.21 9.07
CA GLY A 480 -6.08 36.05 8.23
C GLY A 480 -6.81 36.81 7.12
N LEU A 481 -8.09 36.53 6.87
CA LEU A 481 -8.88 37.18 5.80
C LEU A 481 -10.00 38.07 6.36
N THR A 482 -10.38 37.86 7.62
CA THR A 482 -11.39 38.68 8.30
C THR A 482 -10.72 39.78 9.13
N PRO A 483 -11.02 41.09 8.89
CA PRO A 483 -10.50 42.18 9.71
C PRO A 483 -10.88 41.99 11.20
N GLY A 484 -9.90 42.05 12.09
CA GLY A 484 -10.10 41.82 13.53
C GLY A 484 -10.05 40.34 13.96
N GLY A 485 -9.76 39.40 13.05
CA GLY A 485 -9.64 37.97 13.33
C GLY A 485 -10.96 37.20 13.13
N THR A 486 -10.98 35.94 13.57
CA THR A 486 -12.18 35.07 13.44
C THR A 486 -13.34 35.63 14.27
N PRO A 487 -14.51 35.95 13.67
CA PRO A 487 -15.65 36.45 14.43
C PRO A 487 -16.16 35.42 15.44
N ALA A 488 -16.66 35.87 16.60
CA ALA A 488 -17.13 35.00 17.69
C ALA A 488 -18.16 33.94 17.23
N SER A 489 -19.05 34.31 16.30
CA SER A 489 -20.05 33.39 15.72
C SER A 489 -19.44 32.24 14.90
N TRP A 490 -18.21 32.40 14.41
CA TRP A 490 -17.52 31.42 13.59
C TRP A 490 -16.44 30.64 14.35
N VAL A 491 -16.07 31.05 15.57
CA VAL A 491 -15.02 30.37 16.36
C VAL A 491 -15.34 28.88 16.54
N TYR A 492 -16.57 28.56 16.94
CA TYR A 492 -17.01 27.17 17.15
C TYR A 492 -17.05 26.37 15.83
N TYR A 493 -17.46 27.00 14.73
CA TYR A 493 -17.43 26.35 13.41
C TYR A 493 -15.99 26.05 12.94
N GLN A 494 -15.06 26.96 13.21
CA GLN A 494 -13.64 26.79 12.87
C GLN A 494 -12.94 25.75 13.75
N SER A 495 -13.40 25.56 15.00
CA SER A 495 -12.84 24.55 15.92
C SER A 495 -13.36 23.13 15.67
N ALA A 496 -14.37 22.95 14.79
CA ALA A 496 -14.88 21.64 14.43
C ALA A 496 -13.78 20.73 13.84
N ASN A 497 -13.95 19.41 14.00
CA ASN A 497 -13.03 18.42 13.46
C ASN A 497 -13.17 18.28 11.92
N TRP A 498 -12.64 19.26 11.21
CA TRP A 498 -12.64 19.33 9.75
C TRP A 498 -11.92 18.18 9.07
N HIS A 499 -10.97 17.56 9.75
CA HIS A 499 -10.28 16.38 9.24
C HIS A 499 -11.26 15.20 9.11
N SER A 500 -12.04 14.91 10.15
CA SER A 500 -13.08 13.87 10.10
C SER A 500 -14.15 14.14 9.04
N ILE A 501 -14.61 15.39 8.93
CA ILE A 501 -15.59 15.78 7.90
C ILE A 501 -15.03 15.49 6.51
N MET A 502 -13.79 15.91 6.26
CA MET A 502 -13.10 15.69 4.99
C MET A 502 -12.94 14.20 4.69
N GLU A 503 -12.60 13.37 5.67
CA GLU A 503 -12.48 11.93 5.45
C GLU A 503 -13.81 11.24 5.09
N GLN A 504 -14.90 11.59 5.77
CA GLN A 504 -16.23 11.09 5.38
C GLN A 504 -16.61 11.55 3.97
N MET A 505 -16.33 12.81 3.62
CA MET A 505 -16.58 13.33 2.27
C MET A 505 -15.72 12.65 1.19
N HIS A 506 -14.45 12.34 1.47
CA HIS A 506 -13.60 11.54 0.58
C HIS A 506 -14.22 10.17 0.33
N GLY A 507 -14.62 9.48 1.40
CA GLY A 507 -15.29 8.19 1.30
C GLY A 507 -16.58 8.27 0.48
N PHE A 508 -17.41 9.29 0.72
CA PHE A 508 -18.65 9.49 -0.02
C PHE A 508 -18.40 9.62 -1.54
N GLY A 509 -17.47 10.48 -1.94
CA GLY A 509 -17.15 10.68 -3.35
C GLY A 509 -16.48 9.47 -4.03
N HIS A 510 -15.62 8.77 -3.30
CA HIS A 510 -15.09 7.47 -3.72
C HIS A 510 -16.20 6.43 -3.93
N GLY A 511 -17.22 6.40 -3.08
CA GLY A 511 -18.33 5.48 -3.22
C GLY A 511 -19.25 5.84 -4.40
N ILE A 512 -19.42 7.12 -4.73
CA ILE A 512 -20.06 7.54 -6.00
C ILE A 512 -19.28 6.99 -7.19
N ALA A 513 -17.95 7.15 -7.19
CA ALA A 513 -17.10 6.64 -8.26
C ALA A 513 -17.24 5.11 -8.43
N LEU A 514 -17.29 4.37 -7.32
CA LEU A 514 -17.51 2.91 -7.30
C LEU A 514 -18.89 2.52 -7.83
N ALA A 515 -19.95 3.23 -7.41
CA ALA A 515 -21.31 3.01 -7.87
C ALA A 515 -21.43 3.18 -9.39
N ILE A 516 -20.80 4.24 -9.94
CA ILE A 516 -20.75 4.49 -11.38
C ILE A 516 -20.02 3.34 -12.10
N ALA A 517 -18.83 2.95 -11.62
CA ALA A 517 -18.05 1.89 -12.23
C ALA A 517 -18.79 0.54 -12.26
N LEU A 518 -19.33 0.12 -11.13
CA LEU A 518 -20.06 -1.16 -11.04
C LEU A 518 -21.42 -1.09 -11.74
N GLY A 519 -22.09 0.06 -11.77
CA GLY A 519 -23.31 0.25 -12.56
C GLY A 519 -23.07 0.14 -14.06
N VAL A 520 -21.97 0.70 -14.57
CA VAL A 520 -21.55 0.50 -15.96
C VAL A 520 -21.26 -0.98 -16.22
N LEU A 521 -20.50 -1.65 -15.34
CA LEU A 521 -20.17 -3.07 -15.51
C LEU A 521 -21.38 -3.99 -15.43
N ALA A 522 -22.38 -3.67 -14.61
CA ALA A 522 -23.59 -4.48 -14.44
C ALA A 522 -24.34 -4.71 -15.76
N VAL A 523 -24.29 -3.75 -16.69
CA VAL A 523 -24.98 -3.81 -18.01
C VAL A 523 -24.09 -4.32 -19.13
N ARG A 524 -22.77 -4.21 -18.95
CA ARG A 524 -21.76 -4.53 -19.97
C ARG A 524 -21.20 -5.94 -19.83
N LEU A 525 -21.37 -6.58 -18.69
CA LEU A 525 -20.92 -7.95 -18.45
C LEU A 525 -22.06 -8.94 -18.70
N LYS A 526 -21.78 -10.01 -19.46
CA LYS A 526 -22.71 -11.15 -19.54
C LYS A 526 -22.98 -11.74 -18.15
N PRO A 527 -24.23 -12.14 -17.85
CA PRO A 527 -24.54 -12.98 -16.71
C PRO A 527 -23.69 -14.24 -16.76
N GLN A 528 -23.01 -14.52 -15.65
CA GLN A 528 -22.20 -15.72 -15.56
C GLN A 528 -23.08 -16.84 -15.01
N GLU A 529 -23.25 -17.89 -15.81
CA GLU A 529 -23.80 -19.15 -15.31
C GLU A 529 -22.82 -19.77 -14.33
N ASP A 530 -23.32 -20.29 -13.21
CA ASP A 530 -22.53 -21.05 -12.24
C ASP A 530 -22.14 -22.42 -12.86
N LYS A 531 -21.16 -22.42 -13.77
CA LYS A 531 -20.61 -23.64 -14.35
C LYS A 531 -19.55 -24.20 -13.42
N GLY A 532 -19.72 -25.45 -12.99
CA GLY A 532 -18.77 -26.20 -12.17
C GLY A 532 -19.17 -26.39 -10.70
N GLU A 533 -18.37 -27.18 -9.98
CA GLU A 533 -18.64 -27.53 -8.58
C GLU A 533 -18.36 -26.33 -7.64
N ARG A 534 -19.35 -25.96 -6.82
CA ARG A 534 -19.21 -24.87 -5.85
C ARG A 534 -18.34 -25.30 -4.67
N ARG A 535 -17.07 -24.86 -4.66
CA ARG A 535 -16.15 -25.03 -3.52
C ARG A 535 -16.51 -24.08 -2.38
N ARG A 536 -17.36 -24.51 -1.46
CA ARG A 536 -17.87 -23.66 -0.35
C ARG A 536 -16.77 -23.13 0.58
N TRP A 537 -15.63 -23.82 0.69
CA TRP A 537 -14.55 -23.43 1.61
C TRP A 537 -13.93 -22.06 1.28
N THR A 538 -13.89 -21.65 0.00
CA THR A 538 -13.31 -20.34 -0.37
C THR A 538 -14.23 -19.18 0.03
N GLU A 539 -15.55 -19.38 -0.05
CA GLU A 539 -16.52 -18.40 0.43
C GLU A 539 -16.46 -18.30 1.96
N PHE A 540 -16.35 -19.45 2.63
CA PHE A 540 -16.10 -19.52 4.07
C PHE A 540 -14.82 -18.75 4.45
N ALA A 541 -13.71 -19.00 3.77
CA ALA A 541 -12.44 -18.31 4.04
C ALA A 541 -12.54 -16.79 3.80
N ALA A 542 -13.23 -16.37 2.74
CA ALA A 542 -13.50 -14.95 2.47
C ALA A 542 -14.27 -14.28 3.61
N ILE A 543 -15.36 -14.92 4.09
CA ILE A 543 -16.17 -14.39 5.18
C ILE A 543 -15.38 -14.34 6.49
N VAL A 544 -14.64 -15.40 6.84
CA VAL A 544 -13.80 -15.43 8.04
C VAL A 544 -12.73 -14.35 8.00
N PHE A 545 -12.07 -14.17 6.86
CA PHE A 545 -11.09 -13.12 6.68
C PHE A 545 -11.72 -11.73 6.86
N VAL A 546 -12.87 -11.49 6.24
CA VAL A 546 -13.56 -10.19 6.34
C VAL A 546 -14.06 -9.93 7.76
N LEU A 547 -14.80 -10.86 8.37
CA LEU A 547 -15.46 -10.63 9.66
C LEU A 547 -14.53 -10.67 10.86
N PHE A 548 -13.43 -11.43 10.80
CA PHE A 548 -12.58 -11.66 11.96
C PHE A 548 -11.14 -11.22 11.79
N PHE A 549 -10.55 -11.32 10.60
CA PHE A 549 -9.16 -10.91 10.40
C PHE A 549 -9.04 -9.41 10.13
N ILE A 550 -9.78 -8.87 9.16
CA ILE A 550 -9.76 -7.43 8.84
C ILE A 550 -10.19 -6.61 10.06
N THR A 551 -11.25 -7.03 10.74
CA THR A 551 -11.74 -6.36 11.94
C THR A 551 -10.74 -6.46 13.08
N LEU A 552 -10.15 -7.63 13.37
CA LEU A 552 -9.10 -7.77 14.40
C LEU A 552 -7.93 -6.81 14.18
N MET A 553 -7.41 -6.74 12.94
CA MET A 553 -6.29 -5.84 12.60
C MET A 553 -6.59 -4.37 12.90
N ASN A 554 -7.87 -3.97 12.91
CA ASN A 554 -8.29 -2.62 13.23
C ASN A 554 -8.64 -2.49 14.72
N VAL A 555 -9.55 -3.31 15.24
CA VAL A 555 -10.06 -3.19 16.62
C VAL A 555 -8.97 -3.42 17.65
N PHE A 556 -7.96 -4.26 17.38
CA PHE A 556 -6.83 -4.44 18.29
C PHE A 556 -6.07 -3.13 18.59
N LYS A 557 -6.10 -2.15 17.67
CA LYS A 557 -5.52 -0.81 17.89
C LYS A 557 -6.24 -0.02 18.99
N ASN A 558 -7.41 -0.46 19.45
CA ASN A 558 -8.11 0.17 20.58
C ASN A 558 -7.39 -0.05 21.89
N VAL A 559 -6.72 -1.20 22.07
CA VAL A 559 -5.95 -1.51 23.28
C VAL A 559 -4.91 -0.43 23.54
N GLU A 560 -4.26 0.07 22.49
CA GLU A 560 -3.31 1.19 22.57
C GLU A 560 -4.00 2.51 22.98
N ALA A 561 -5.19 2.78 22.44
CA ALA A 561 -5.96 3.98 22.75
C ALA A 561 -6.52 3.99 24.19
N TRP A 562 -6.64 2.82 24.82
CA TRP A 562 -7.13 2.66 26.19
C TRP A 562 -6.03 2.73 27.25
N LYS A 563 -4.76 2.92 26.86
CA LYS A 563 -3.64 3.04 27.79
C LYS A 563 -3.87 4.16 28.81
N GLY A 564 -3.50 3.88 30.07
CA GLY A 564 -3.70 4.78 31.20
C GLY A 564 -5.12 4.76 31.79
N MET A 565 -6.08 4.12 31.13
CA MET A 565 -7.48 4.06 31.55
C MET A 565 -7.92 2.64 31.89
N VAL A 566 -7.28 1.65 31.26
CA VAL A 566 -7.41 0.22 31.59
C VAL A 566 -6.10 -0.25 32.24
N PRO A 567 -6.14 -1.10 33.28
CA PRO A 567 -4.92 -1.66 33.88
C PRO A 567 -4.04 -2.38 32.86
N GLU A 568 -2.72 -2.22 32.97
CA GLU A 568 -1.77 -2.86 32.04
C GLU A 568 -1.84 -4.38 32.09
N SER A 569 -2.05 -4.92 33.30
CA SER A 569 -2.15 -6.34 33.61
C SER A 569 -3.34 -6.61 34.53
N MET A 570 -4.04 -7.73 34.29
CA MET A 570 -5.23 -8.13 35.04
C MET A 570 -5.21 -9.62 35.34
N LYS A 571 -5.57 -9.98 36.57
CA LYS A 571 -5.71 -11.38 37.01
C LYS A 571 -7.07 -11.94 36.60
N MET A 572 -7.09 -13.23 36.26
CA MET A 572 -8.35 -13.94 36.02
C MET A 572 -9.14 -14.03 37.34
N PRO A 573 -10.44 -13.66 37.34
CA PRO A 573 -11.28 -13.87 38.51
C PRO A 573 -11.24 -15.33 38.96
N LEU A 574 -11.13 -15.56 40.28
CA LEU A 574 -11.09 -16.88 40.92
C LEU A 574 -9.84 -17.74 40.63
N VAL A 575 -8.99 -17.36 39.67
CA VAL A 575 -7.74 -18.06 39.32
C VAL A 575 -6.60 -17.06 39.29
N GLY A 576 -6.19 -16.61 40.48
CA GLY A 576 -5.17 -15.56 40.65
C GLY A 576 -3.76 -15.90 40.14
N MET A 577 -3.52 -17.16 39.74
CA MET A 577 -2.27 -17.59 39.10
C MET A 577 -2.19 -17.18 37.62
N LEU A 578 -3.32 -16.90 36.97
CA LEU A 578 -3.36 -16.46 35.58
C LEU A 578 -3.47 -14.94 35.54
N GLU A 579 -2.39 -14.29 35.16
CA GLU A 579 -2.29 -12.85 35.01
C GLU A 579 -1.82 -12.52 33.60
N PHE A 580 -2.59 -11.70 32.88
CA PHE A 580 -2.30 -11.37 31.48
C PHE A 580 -2.44 -9.88 31.22
N SER A 581 -1.73 -9.40 30.19
CA SER A 581 -1.86 -8.01 29.72
C SER A 581 -3.23 -7.72 29.13
N ALA A 582 -3.65 -6.44 29.10
CA ALA A 582 -4.88 -6.01 28.44
C ALA A 582 -4.97 -6.47 26.97
N ALA A 583 -3.84 -6.48 26.25
CA ALA A 583 -3.75 -6.98 24.88
C ALA A 583 -4.04 -8.49 24.78
N THR A 584 -3.52 -9.27 25.72
CA THR A 584 -3.74 -10.72 25.77
C THR A 584 -5.20 -11.04 26.09
N TRP A 585 -5.79 -10.35 27.08
CA TRP A 585 -7.21 -10.47 27.38
C TRP A 585 -8.09 -10.11 26.19
N PHE A 586 -7.78 -9.03 25.47
CA PHE A 586 -8.49 -8.66 24.25
C PHE A 586 -8.44 -9.78 23.19
N LEU A 587 -7.27 -10.37 22.95
CA LEU A 587 -7.13 -11.48 21.99
C LEU A 587 -7.89 -12.73 22.43
N LEU A 588 -7.87 -13.08 23.71
CA LEU A 588 -8.65 -14.20 24.26
C LEU A 588 -10.14 -13.98 24.06
N THR A 589 -10.65 -12.77 24.35
CA THR A 589 -12.04 -12.39 24.10
C THR A 589 -12.37 -12.45 22.61
N TRP A 590 -11.50 -11.94 21.75
CA TRP A 590 -11.68 -11.99 20.31
C TRP A 590 -11.79 -13.44 19.80
N CYS A 591 -10.91 -14.33 20.28
CA CYS A 591 -10.98 -15.76 19.98
C CYS A 591 -12.27 -16.40 20.50
N ALA A 592 -12.69 -16.08 21.73
CA ALA A 592 -13.92 -16.60 22.33
C ALA A 592 -15.17 -16.19 21.54
N LEU A 593 -15.16 -15.02 20.88
CA LEU A 593 -16.25 -14.56 20.01
C LEU A 593 -16.15 -15.16 18.59
N ALA A 594 -14.95 -15.24 18.01
CA ALA A 594 -14.74 -15.69 16.64
C ALA A 594 -14.90 -17.21 16.47
N VAL A 595 -14.33 -18.01 17.38
CA VAL A 595 -14.30 -19.48 17.25
C VAL A 595 -15.71 -20.10 17.15
N PRO A 596 -16.70 -19.75 18.00
CA PRO A 596 -18.04 -20.29 17.88
C PRO A 596 -18.68 -20.01 16.52
N VAL A 597 -18.53 -18.78 16.00
CA VAL A 597 -19.09 -18.41 14.68
C VAL A 597 -18.41 -19.20 13.57
N ILE A 598 -17.08 -19.33 13.61
CA ILE A 598 -16.30 -20.12 12.64
C ILE A 598 -16.73 -21.60 12.68
N VAL A 599 -16.91 -22.19 13.87
CA VAL A 599 -17.38 -23.57 14.05
C VAL A 599 -18.80 -23.73 13.52
N LEU A 600 -19.72 -22.81 13.82
CA LEU A 600 -21.09 -22.83 13.29
C LEU A 600 -21.11 -22.73 11.77
N MET A 601 -20.27 -21.87 11.18
CA MET A 601 -20.11 -21.80 9.73
C MET A 601 -19.55 -23.10 9.15
N ALA A 602 -18.61 -23.77 9.82
CA ALA A 602 -18.08 -25.06 9.39
C ALA A 602 -19.15 -26.18 9.50
N LEU A 603 -19.98 -26.16 10.54
CA LEU A 603 -21.14 -27.03 10.66
C LEU A 603 -22.15 -26.77 9.54
N HIS A 604 -22.41 -25.49 9.19
CA HIS A 604 -23.28 -25.10 8.08
C HIS A 604 -22.84 -25.71 6.74
N LEU A 605 -21.53 -25.93 6.53
CA LEU A 605 -21.03 -26.59 5.32
C LEU A 605 -21.49 -28.04 5.20
N ARG A 606 -21.67 -28.73 6.33
CA ARG A 606 -22.09 -30.14 6.40
C ARG A 606 -23.60 -30.29 6.55
N ARG A 607 -24.21 -29.44 7.37
CA ARG A 607 -25.65 -29.42 7.69
C ARG A 607 -26.15 -27.97 7.63
N PRO A 608 -27.05 -27.62 6.70
CA PRO A 608 -27.65 -26.28 6.67
C PRO A 608 -28.25 -25.91 8.03
N LEU A 609 -27.86 -24.74 8.54
CA LEU A 609 -28.35 -24.19 9.79
C LEU A 609 -29.57 -23.29 9.51
N PRO A 610 -30.68 -23.42 10.27
CA PRO A 610 -31.91 -22.66 10.02
C PRO A 610 -31.74 -21.14 10.03
N ILE A 611 -30.78 -20.62 10.81
CA ILE A 611 -30.52 -19.18 10.92
C ILE A 611 -29.90 -18.57 9.65
N VAL A 612 -29.32 -19.38 8.76
CA VAL A 612 -28.69 -18.89 7.53
C VAL A 612 -29.73 -18.88 6.40
N PRO A 613 -30.13 -17.70 5.89
CA PRO A 613 -31.20 -17.60 4.90
C PRO A 613 -30.86 -18.32 3.58
N ASP A 614 -31.86 -18.80 2.84
CA ASP A 614 -31.65 -19.37 1.50
C ASP A 614 -31.34 -18.30 0.44
N SER A 615 -31.88 -17.09 0.61
CA SER A 615 -31.67 -15.96 -0.31
C SER A 615 -30.25 -15.40 -0.22
N TRP A 616 -29.58 -15.26 -1.37
CA TRP A 616 -28.26 -14.64 -1.47
C TRP A 616 -28.27 -13.16 -1.10
N THR A 617 -29.36 -12.45 -1.40
CA THR A 617 -29.57 -11.08 -0.95
C THR A 617 -29.56 -11.01 0.58
N ALA A 618 -30.32 -11.89 1.24
CA ALA A 618 -30.41 -11.92 2.70
C ALA A 618 -29.07 -12.30 3.36
N ARG A 619 -28.32 -13.25 2.77
CA ARG A 619 -26.96 -13.58 3.21
C ARG A 619 -26.01 -12.38 3.11
N GLY A 620 -26.07 -11.64 2.00
CA GLY A 620 -25.24 -10.44 1.82
C GLY A 620 -25.65 -9.30 2.76
N GLN A 621 -26.95 -9.11 3.02
CA GLN A 621 -27.44 -8.15 4.01
C GLN A 621 -26.93 -8.49 5.41
N ALA A 622 -27.01 -9.76 5.81
CA ALA A 622 -26.48 -10.22 7.09
C ALA A 622 -24.96 -9.98 7.20
N LEU A 623 -24.19 -10.27 6.15
CA LEU A 623 -22.75 -9.99 6.10
C LEU A 623 -22.47 -8.48 6.24
N TYR A 624 -23.22 -7.64 5.51
CA TYR A 624 -23.08 -6.18 5.57
C TYR A 624 -23.38 -5.65 6.97
N LEU A 625 -24.51 -6.03 7.56
CA LEU A 625 -24.94 -5.56 8.87
C LEU A 625 -24.00 -6.02 9.99
N ALA A 626 -23.58 -7.30 9.97
CA ALA A 626 -22.61 -7.82 10.93
C ALA A 626 -21.30 -7.05 10.85
N PHE A 627 -20.75 -6.87 9.65
CA PHE A 627 -19.49 -6.13 9.47
C PHE A 627 -19.62 -4.65 9.87
N LEU A 628 -20.70 -3.97 9.44
CA LEU A 628 -20.98 -2.57 9.75
C LEU A 628 -21.01 -2.34 11.27
N TRP A 629 -21.79 -3.13 12.00
CA TRP A 629 -21.96 -2.90 13.43
C TRP A 629 -20.74 -3.32 14.25
N ILE A 630 -19.97 -4.34 13.83
CA ILE A 630 -18.67 -4.64 14.47
C ILE A 630 -17.76 -3.40 14.41
N ILE A 631 -17.62 -2.76 13.25
CA ILE A 631 -16.69 -1.64 13.09
C ILE A 631 -17.20 -0.34 13.71
N VAL A 632 -18.52 -0.11 13.71
CA VAL A 632 -19.14 1.08 14.33
C VAL A 632 -19.04 1.01 15.84
N VAL A 633 -19.35 -0.14 16.44
CA VAL A 633 -19.21 -0.36 17.89
C VAL A 633 -17.74 -0.23 18.28
N ALA A 634 -16.83 -0.88 17.57
CA ALA A 634 -15.40 -0.77 17.83
C ALA A 634 -14.87 0.68 17.73
N ASN A 635 -15.36 1.46 16.76
CA ASN A 635 -15.01 2.88 16.63
C ASN A 635 -15.52 3.69 17.83
N PHE A 636 -16.73 3.41 18.30
CA PHE A 636 -17.30 4.06 19.48
C PHE A 636 -16.54 3.68 20.77
N GLU A 637 -16.25 2.40 20.98
CA GLU A 637 -15.46 1.90 22.13
C GLU A 637 -14.05 2.52 22.18
N ARG A 638 -13.44 2.76 21.01
CA ARG A 638 -12.16 3.48 20.91
C ARG A 638 -12.27 4.90 21.48
N ALA A 639 -13.34 5.60 21.13
CA ALA A 639 -13.54 7.00 21.48
C ALA A 639 -14.13 7.21 22.88
N LEU A 640 -14.81 6.20 23.44
CA LEU A 640 -15.53 6.28 24.71
C LEU A 640 -14.65 6.77 25.86
N VAL A 641 -13.39 6.35 25.88
CA VAL A 641 -12.43 6.67 26.95
C VAL A 641 -11.98 8.14 26.93
N GLY A 642 -12.19 8.86 25.83
CA GLY A 642 -11.81 10.28 25.66
C GLY A 642 -12.88 11.11 24.95
N PHE A 643 -14.15 10.77 25.16
CA PHE A 643 -15.27 11.36 24.42
C PHE A 643 -15.49 12.83 24.80
N HIS A 644 -15.64 13.70 23.80
CA HIS A 644 -15.88 15.14 23.97
C HIS A 644 -16.66 15.70 22.77
N GLU A 645 -17.14 16.95 22.86
CA GLU A 645 -18.07 17.50 21.85
C GLU A 645 -17.57 17.45 20.39
N SER A 646 -16.26 17.67 20.15
CA SER A 646 -15.68 17.65 18.80
C SER A 646 -15.74 16.27 18.12
N ARG A 647 -15.91 15.21 18.93
CA ARG A 647 -16.08 13.81 18.49
C ARG A 647 -17.50 13.53 18.00
N LEU A 648 -18.50 14.35 18.33
CA LEU A 648 -19.87 14.14 17.84
C LEU A 648 -19.95 14.07 16.30
N VAL A 649 -19.16 14.89 15.59
CA VAL A 649 -19.13 14.87 14.11
C VAL A 649 -18.52 13.58 13.53
N THR A 650 -17.72 12.88 14.32
CA THR A 650 -17.11 11.61 13.93
C THR A 650 -17.99 10.47 14.41
N GLU A 651 -18.08 10.24 15.72
CA GLU A 651 -18.71 9.03 16.26
C GLU A 651 -20.24 9.06 16.17
N TRP A 652 -20.90 10.15 16.54
CA TRP A 652 -22.37 10.20 16.53
C TRP A 652 -22.94 10.24 15.10
N VAL A 653 -22.33 11.04 14.22
CA VAL A 653 -22.70 11.07 12.79
C VAL A 653 -22.48 9.71 12.12
N ILE A 654 -21.40 9.00 12.45
CA ILE A 654 -21.16 7.63 11.95
C ILE A 654 -22.27 6.66 12.42
N ILE A 655 -22.71 6.74 13.68
CA ILE A 655 -23.80 5.90 14.19
C ILE A 655 -25.12 6.20 13.44
N LEU A 656 -25.46 7.46 13.22
CA LEU A 656 -26.64 7.83 12.43
C LEU A 656 -26.55 7.32 11.00
N ASN A 657 -25.41 7.52 10.35
CA ASN A 657 -25.15 7.06 8.99
C ASN A 657 -25.24 5.52 8.91
N ALA A 658 -24.72 4.80 9.91
CA ALA A 658 -24.81 3.34 10.00
C ALA A 658 -26.26 2.87 10.19
N SER A 659 -27.06 3.60 10.97
CA SER A 659 -28.48 3.32 11.19
C SER A 659 -29.27 3.50 9.89
N LEU A 660 -29.03 4.61 9.18
CA LEU A 660 -29.61 4.85 7.86
C LEU A 660 -29.16 3.80 6.84
N ALA A 661 -27.87 3.47 6.78
CA ALA A 661 -27.36 2.43 5.89
C ALA A 661 -27.96 1.05 6.19
N SER A 662 -28.21 0.73 7.47
CA SER A 662 -28.87 -0.50 7.89
C SER A 662 -30.31 -0.57 7.38
N PHE A 663 -31.06 0.54 7.46
CA PHE A 663 -32.40 0.63 6.89
C PHE A 663 -32.36 0.45 5.36
N LEU A 664 -31.50 1.20 4.68
CA LEU A 664 -31.44 1.21 3.21
C LEU A 664 -30.95 -0.12 2.64
N ILE A 665 -29.96 -0.79 3.24
CA ILE A 665 -29.46 -2.09 2.74
C ILE A 665 -30.52 -3.19 2.87
N VAL A 666 -31.43 -3.08 3.84
CA VAL A 666 -32.54 -4.01 4.02
C VAL A 666 -33.69 -3.69 3.08
N ALA A 667 -34.06 -2.41 2.96
CA ALA A 667 -35.26 -1.97 2.23
C ALA A 667 -35.08 -1.86 0.71
N LEU A 668 -33.89 -1.55 0.21
CA LEU A 668 -33.68 -1.19 -1.19
C LEU A 668 -33.37 -2.33 -2.18
N PRO A 669 -32.75 -3.48 -1.81
CA PRO A 669 -32.37 -4.47 -2.83
C PRO A 669 -33.55 -4.96 -3.68
N GLN A 670 -33.48 -4.69 -4.98
CA GLN A 670 -34.56 -5.00 -5.91
C GLN A 670 -34.54 -6.46 -6.38
N LYS A 671 -35.68 -6.90 -6.94
CA LYS A 671 -35.76 -8.19 -7.65
C LYS A 671 -34.76 -8.19 -8.82
N PRO A 672 -34.18 -9.35 -9.18
CA PRO A 672 -33.26 -9.44 -10.29
C PRO A 672 -33.87 -8.89 -11.59
N LEU A 673 -33.13 -8.00 -12.28
CA LEU A 673 -33.56 -7.43 -13.55
C LEU A 673 -32.91 -8.22 -14.69
N LEU A 674 -33.72 -8.78 -15.59
CA LEU A 674 -33.29 -9.25 -16.90
C LEU A 674 -33.07 -8.02 -17.80
N SER A 675 -32.01 -7.28 -17.53
CA SER A 675 -31.63 -6.14 -18.38
C SER A 675 -31.10 -6.64 -19.74
N ALA A 676 -31.37 -5.87 -20.80
CA ALA A 676 -30.77 -6.09 -22.11
C ALA A 676 -29.25 -5.87 -22.00
N ILE A 677 -28.49 -6.96 -21.98
CA ILE A 677 -27.03 -6.94 -21.87
C ILE A 677 -26.46 -6.38 -23.17
N MET A 678 -25.58 -5.38 -23.05
CA MET A 678 -24.87 -4.80 -24.19
C MET A 678 -23.38 -5.10 -24.05
N GLU A 679 -23.01 -6.37 -24.23
CA GLU A 679 -21.60 -6.77 -24.14
C GLU A 679 -20.78 -6.05 -25.21
N PRO A 680 -19.69 -5.38 -24.84
CA PRO A 680 -18.81 -4.77 -25.81
C PRO A 680 -17.93 -5.83 -26.49
N GLU A 681 -17.78 -5.75 -27.81
CA GLU A 681 -16.80 -6.57 -28.56
C GLU A 681 -15.36 -6.34 -28.07
N SER A 682 -15.08 -5.14 -27.57
CA SER A 682 -13.78 -4.77 -26.99
C SER A 682 -13.95 -3.73 -25.88
N TRP A 683 -13.12 -3.82 -24.85
CA TRP A 683 -13.07 -2.83 -23.76
C TRP A 683 -12.32 -1.55 -24.14
N THR A 684 -11.49 -1.58 -25.18
CA THR A 684 -10.64 -0.45 -25.58
C THR A 684 -11.43 0.82 -25.94
N PRO A 685 -12.51 0.74 -26.74
CA PRO A 685 -13.34 1.91 -27.04
C PRO A 685 -14.02 2.52 -25.82
N LEU A 686 -14.26 1.73 -24.76
CA LEU A 686 -14.82 2.22 -23.50
C LEU A 686 -13.76 2.86 -22.61
N LEU A 687 -12.52 2.35 -22.61
CA LEU A 687 -11.40 2.89 -21.84
C LEU A 687 -10.84 4.20 -22.42
N LYS A 688 -10.69 4.26 -23.74
CA LYS A 688 -10.00 5.35 -24.44
C LYS A 688 -10.57 6.75 -24.13
N PRO A 689 -11.89 6.98 -24.06
CA PRO A 689 -12.45 8.30 -23.74
C PRO A 689 -12.09 8.79 -22.34
N TRP A 690 -11.98 7.89 -21.36
CA TRP A 690 -11.61 8.26 -19.99
C TRP A 690 -10.21 8.84 -19.94
N TRP A 691 -9.24 8.19 -20.57
CA TRP A 691 -7.86 8.66 -20.59
C TRP A 691 -7.63 9.84 -21.55
N LYS A 692 -8.35 9.91 -22.67
CA LYS A 692 -8.14 10.96 -23.69
C LYS A 692 -8.99 12.22 -23.51
N LYS A 693 -10.08 12.16 -22.76
CA LYS A 693 -11.02 13.28 -22.58
C LYS A 693 -11.26 13.58 -21.10
N VAL A 694 -11.68 12.58 -20.33
CA VAL A 694 -12.09 12.79 -18.93
C VAL A 694 -10.89 13.16 -18.05
N LEU A 695 -9.77 12.46 -18.18
CA LEU A 695 -8.56 12.76 -17.42
C LEU A 695 -8.02 14.17 -17.74
N PRO A 696 -7.80 14.57 -19.01
CA PRO A 696 -7.42 15.95 -19.32
C PRO A 696 -8.40 17.00 -18.78
N ALA A 697 -9.72 16.76 -18.89
CA ALA A 697 -10.72 17.65 -18.34
C ALA A 697 -10.63 17.76 -16.81
N ALA A 698 -10.40 16.63 -16.11
CA ALA A 698 -10.17 16.61 -14.67
C ALA A 698 -8.92 17.42 -14.30
N LEU A 699 -7.80 17.23 -15.00
CA LEU A 699 -6.56 17.98 -14.77
C LEU A 699 -6.75 19.50 -14.99
N CYS A 700 -7.48 19.89 -16.03
CA CYS A 700 -7.85 21.30 -16.23
C CYS A 700 -8.71 21.84 -15.07
N ALA A 701 -9.67 21.06 -14.58
CA ALA A 701 -10.49 21.44 -13.43
C ALA A 701 -9.66 21.56 -12.13
N LEU A 702 -8.62 20.74 -11.93
CA LEU A 702 -7.68 20.92 -10.80
C LEU A 702 -6.92 22.24 -10.88
N LEU A 703 -6.50 22.65 -12.08
CA LEU A 703 -5.87 23.96 -12.28
C LEU A 703 -6.84 25.10 -11.95
N LEU A 704 -8.11 24.96 -12.33
CA LEU A 704 -9.14 25.94 -11.96
C LEU A 704 -9.37 25.97 -10.44
N MET A 705 -9.37 24.82 -9.74
CA MET A 705 -9.46 24.78 -8.27
C MET A 705 -8.28 25.50 -7.61
N ALA A 706 -7.05 25.28 -8.12
CA ALA A 706 -5.87 26.00 -7.65
C ALA A 706 -6.02 27.51 -7.89
N LEU A 707 -6.41 27.92 -9.10
CA LEU A 707 -6.67 29.33 -9.43
C LEU A 707 -7.69 29.95 -8.47
N MET A 708 -8.84 29.31 -8.29
CA MET A 708 -9.90 29.81 -7.41
C MET A 708 -9.44 29.89 -5.96
N THR A 709 -8.72 28.89 -5.46
CA THR A 709 -8.17 28.90 -4.09
C THR A 709 -7.25 30.11 -3.90
N ARG A 710 -6.38 30.39 -4.88
CA ARG A 710 -5.42 31.50 -4.83
C ARG A 710 -6.07 32.87 -5.03
N LEU A 711 -7.12 32.96 -5.85
CA LEU A 711 -7.93 34.18 -6.00
C LEU A 711 -8.65 34.55 -4.70
N VAL A 712 -9.14 33.55 -3.97
CA VAL A 712 -9.88 33.75 -2.72
C VAL A 712 -8.95 34.01 -1.54
N TYR A 713 -7.86 33.25 -1.40
CA TYR A 713 -6.98 33.35 -0.23
C TYR A 713 -5.84 34.36 -0.40
N GLY A 714 -5.55 34.84 -1.61
CA GLY A 714 -4.41 35.74 -1.84
C GLY A 714 -3.13 35.17 -1.24
N ASN A 715 -2.26 35.98 -0.63
CA ASN A 715 -1.00 35.48 -0.05
C ASN A 715 -1.14 34.87 1.35
N VAL A 716 -2.35 34.54 1.78
CA VAL A 716 -2.62 33.95 3.09
C VAL A 716 -2.73 32.42 2.97
N PRO A 717 -2.06 31.63 3.84
CA PRO A 717 -2.23 30.18 3.86
C PRO A 717 -3.61 29.78 4.38
N LEU A 718 -4.08 28.57 4.03
CA LEU A 718 -5.40 28.06 4.39
C LEU A 718 -5.59 27.76 5.89
N GLU A 719 -4.55 27.26 6.57
CA GLU A 719 -4.65 26.86 7.99
C GLU A 719 -4.21 27.99 8.92
N SER A 720 -2.92 28.32 8.91
CA SER A 720 -2.35 29.43 9.66
C SER A 720 -0.95 29.78 9.13
N SER A 721 -0.45 30.97 9.48
CA SER A 721 0.93 31.38 9.17
C SER A 721 2.00 30.59 9.93
N GLN A 722 1.62 29.83 10.96
CA GLN A 722 2.55 29.00 11.73
C GLN A 722 2.78 27.62 11.10
N VAL A 723 1.89 27.17 10.21
CA VAL A 723 2.04 25.88 9.53
C VAL A 723 2.70 26.10 8.17
N ASN A 724 3.85 25.45 7.97
CA ASN A 724 4.55 25.52 6.70
C ASN A 724 3.98 24.51 5.70
N HIS A 725 3.37 25.02 4.63
CA HIS A 725 2.77 24.23 3.57
C HIS A 725 3.59 24.22 2.28
N LYS A 726 4.88 24.57 2.31
CA LYS A 726 5.71 24.77 1.10
C LYS A 726 6.41 23.49 0.64
N ARG A 727 6.22 23.14 -0.63
CA ARG A 727 6.96 22.07 -1.32
C ARG A 727 8.26 22.58 -1.95
N TRP A 728 8.30 23.87 -2.30
CA TRP A 728 9.35 24.51 -3.07
C TRP A 728 9.97 25.72 -2.33
N GLY A 729 11.15 26.15 -2.79
CA GLY A 729 11.86 27.31 -2.24
C GLY A 729 12.68 27.00 -0.98
N ALA A 730 13.31 28.03 -0.41
CA ALA A 730 14.18 27.91 0.77
C ALA A 730 13.43 27.39 2.02
N GLN A 731 12.14 27.73 2.13
CA GLN A 731 11.27 27.26 3.21
C GLN A 731 10.58 25.93 2.88
N ALA A 732 11.00 25.18 1.86
CA ALA A 732 10.40 23.89 1.57
C ALA A 732 10.54 22.94 2.76
N GLN A 733 9.48 22.21 3.09
CA GLN A 733 9.43 21.42 4.32
C GLN A 733 10.52 20.34 4.41
N TRP A 734 10.83 19.68 3.31
CA TRP A 734 11.91 18.69 3.22
C TRP A 734 13.32 19.28 3.38
N ARG A 735 13.48 20.62 3.24
CA ARG A 735 14.75 21.33 3.49
C ARG A 735 14.88 21.72 4.96
N ILE A 736 13.85 22.35 5.51
CA ILE A 736 13.90 22.91 6.87
C ILE A 736 13.64 21.86 7.97
N LYS A 737 12.97 20.74 7.62
CA LYS A 737 12.67 19.61 8.51
C LYS A 737 12.98 18.27 7.81
N PRO A 738 14.25 17.98 7.48
CA PRO A 738 14.62 16.71 6.86
C PRO A 738 14.49 15.55 7.85
N ILE A 739 14.27 14.33 7.34
CA ILE A 739 14.40 13.12 8.18
C ILE A 739 15.88 12.77 8.30
N LEU A 740 16.36 12.75 9.55
CA LEU A 740 17.74 12.48 9.93
C LEU A 740 17.80 11.18 10.74
N LYS A 741 18.81 10.35 10.50
CA LYS A 741 19.07 9.07 11.19
C LYS A 741 19.06 9.19 12.72
N HIS A 742 19.58 10.29 13.25
CA HIS A 742 19.72 10.54 14.69
C HIS A 742 18.83 11.68 15.20
N GLY A 743 17.95 12.21 14.36
CA GLY A 743 17.00 13.24 14.77
C GLY A 743 15.80 12.64 15.50
N GLN A 744 15.33 13.31 16.55
CA GLN A 744 13.98 13.11 17.05
C GLN A 744 13.00 13.74 16.05
N HIS A 745 12.13 12.92 15.46
CA HIS A 745 11.08 13.42 14.56
C HIS A 745 9.77 13.52 15.35
N ARG A 746 9.14 14.71 15.31
CA ARG A 746 7.83 14.98 15.92
C ARG A 746 6.76 15.13 14.85
#